data_AF-A0A7Y7EAX9-F1
#
_entry.id   AF-A0A7Y7EAX9-F1
#
_cell.length_a   1.000
_cell.length_b   1.000
_cell.length_c   1.000
_cell.angle_alpha   90.00
_cell.angle_beta   90.00
_cell.angle_gamma   90.00
#
_symmetry.space_group_name_H-M   'P 1'
#
loop_
_entity.id
_entity.type
_entity.pdbx_description
1 polymer ?
#
loop_
_entity_poly.entity_id
_entity_poly.type
_entity_poly.pdbx_seq_one_letter_code
_entity_poly.pdbx_strand_id
1 'polypeptide(L)'
;EVAVHRLLESWGIRPDVLAGHSVGEIAAAHVAGVLSLEDAATLVTARARLMQALPAGGAMVAVQATEDEVLPHLTDEVSIAAVNGPQSVVISGAEDAVTAIAEVFTQQSRKTSRLTVSHAFHSPLMDPMLADFARVVDGLHFEKPRIPVVSNVTGRLVDTYSAEYWVRHVREAVRFADGIRTLGDMGVTRFVEAGPGGVLSAMAQGCLDGAVTIPALRGDSPEPEAITGAVAQAHVHGVPVDWNAFFAGRGARRADLPTYAFQHQRYWLETTAPTAATGTDPVEAGFWETVEREDAQSLAATLDLPAEQLDAVLPRLSAWRRRRREESVVDGWTYRAGWKPLTGRWTGELTGHWLFLTTAAEEAEDTAWTAAVGDGLTARGARLVPVTVDPATDRGTLQQQIETAVRETPVDGVISLLGTDERPHPGHPALSVGTALSITLVQALGDAGVGAPLWALTKSAMSTGRSDAAPSAVQNAVWGLGRVAALEHSRRWGGLVDLPETIDERVAGRLAAVLGQSAGNQDGNQVEDQVAIRARGVYGRRLSHAPAGRKGRVWSPRGTVLITGGTGALGGHVARWLAGAGAEHLVLTSRRGIDAPGAADLKSELEALGSRVTVAACDVADRAAVAALLAEHPVNAVVHTAGVDHLEAFEAMTLGSFADVVSAKAAGALHLDELLADQELDAFVLFSSIAGVWGSGHQAAYAAANAVLDGLAERRRARGLAATAVAWGPWAGGGMAENEGADERLRRRGLIPMPAALAVSGLRQALDSGETTVTVADIDWERFIIPFTVGRPSALLGELPETERALSTGTRTEEAATAAASPLAARLAGLPEAEQHTLLVDLVRTHAAAVLGHSGAGEVEADRAFKDLGFDSLTAVELRNKLNTETGLALPPTLVFDYPNAHALARQLRTELTGRTAATAPDVVTAAAADDDPIAIVGMACRYPGGVRSPEDLWRLVASGTDAVGEFPADRGWDLDGIYDPDPDASGRTYTRHGGFLYEAGEFDPAFFGISPREATAMDPQQRLLLETTWETFERAGIDTESVRGTRTGVFVGSGYQDYAAQAFNAVDDSEGFFGTGNSASIMSGRIAYTF
;
A
#
# COMPACT_ATOMS: atom_id res chain seq x y z
N GLU A 1 3.40 -30.34 45.09
CA GLU A 1 4.79 -30.53 44.64
C GLU A 1 5.19 -31.99 44.51
N VAL A 2 5.43 -32.73 45.61
CA VAL A 2 5.85 -34.14 45.54
C VAL A 2 4.89 -35.02 44.72
N ALA A 3 3.58 -34.88 44.91
CA ALA A 3 2.58 -35.64 44.14
C ALA A 3 2.62 -35.33 42.63
N VAL A 4 2.79 -34.06 42.27
CA VAL A 4 2.90 -33.62 40.87
C VAL A 4 4.17 -34.17 40.23
N HIS A 5 5.29 -34.13 40.96
CA HIS A 5 6.53 -34.76 40.51
C HIS A 5 6.34 -36.27 40.29
N ARG A 6 5.73 -37.01 41.23
CA ARG A 6 5.48 -38.46 41.08
C ARG A 6 4.55 -38.76 39.92
N LEU A 7 3.59 -37.89 39.63
CA LEU A 7 2.72 -38.01 38.46
C LEU A 7 3.51 -37.85 37.16
N LEU A 8 4.33 -36.80 37.04
CA LEU A 8 5.21 -36.60 35.87
C LEU A 8 6.20 -37.75 35.69
N GLU A 9 6.79 -38.24 36.79
CA GLU A 9 7.69 -39.39 36.80
C GLU A 9 6.98 -40.66 36.31
N SER A 10 5.71 -40.85 36.66
CA SER A 10 4.90 -41.99 36.20
C SER A 10 4.65 -41.98 34.69
N TRP A 11 4.79 -40.81 34.05
CA TRP A 11 4.73 -40.64 32.59
C TRP A 11 6.11 -40.52 31.94
N GLY A 12 7.16 -40.91 32.67
CA GLY A 12 8.52 -40.99 32.14
C GLY A 12 9.30 -39.67 32.18
N ILE A 13 8.70 -38.57 32.63
CA ILE A 13 9.40 -37.28 32.76
C ILE A 13 10.20 -37.29 34.05
N ARG A 14 11.54 -37.35 33.94
CA ARG A 14 12.47 -37.42 35.07
C ARG A 14 13.44 -36.25 35.06
N PRO A 15 13.69 -35.59 36.20
CA PRO A 15 14.64 -34.50 36.28
C PRO A 15 16.09 -35.02 36.35
N ASP A 16 16.98 -34.40 35.59
CA ASP A 16 18.43 -34.64 35.69
C ASP A 16 19.06 -33.88 36.87
N VAL A 17 18.49 -32.72 37.22
CA VAL A 17 18.91 -31.85 38.34
C VAL A 17 17.66 -31.23 38.97
N LEU A 18 17.73 -30.95 40.27
CA LEU A 18 16.63 -30.35 41.04
C LEU A 18 17.05 -29.00 41.64
N ALA A 19 16.08 -28.10 41.72
CA ALA A 19 16.14 -26.90 42.53
C ALA A 19 14.76 -26.65 43.15
N GLY A 20 14.71 -26.06 44.33
CA GLY A 20 13.46 -25.63 44.95
C GLY A 20 13.65 -24.24 45.54
N HIS A 21 12.59 -23.46 45.66
CA HIS A 21 12.66 -22.11 46.23
C HIS A 21 12.21 -22.12 47.69
N SER A 22 13.06 -21.64 48.60
CA SER A 22 12.76 -21.61 50.04
C SER A 22 12.27 -22.98 50.54
N VAL A 23 11.05 -23.07 51.07
CA VAL A 23 10.42 -24.32 51.56
C VAL A 23 10.37 -25.42 50.49
N GLY A 24 10.27 -25.08 49.21
CA GLY A 24 10.26 -26.05 48.10
C GLY A 24 11.55 -26.86 47.98
N GLU A 25 12.67 -26.39 48.55
CA GLU A 25 13.90 -27.18 48.61
C GLU A 25 13.77 -28.41 49.51
N ILE A 26 12.86 -28.41 50.50
CA ILE A 26 12.59 -29.62 51.30
C ILE A 26 11.93 -30.69 50.41
N ALA A 27 11.04 -30.29 49.51
CA ALA A 27 10.46 -31.20 48.53
C ALA A 27 11.51 -31.68 47.52
N ALA A 28 12.39 -30.80 47.04
CA ALA A 28 13.50 -31.18 46.16
C ALA A 28 14.48 -32.16 46.84
N ALA A 29 14.84 -31.92 48.10
CA ALA A 29 15.69 -32.80 48.90
C ALA A 29 15.03 -34.18 49.11
N HIS A 30 13.73 -34.22 49.41
CA HIS A 30 12.99 -35.48 49.48
C HIS A 30 13.00 -36.24 48.14
N VAL A 31 12.73 -35.55 47.03
CA VAL A 31 12.73 -36.17 45.69
C VAL A 31 14.13 -36.68 45.30
N ALA A 32 15.18 -35.94 45.65
CA ALA A 32 16.57 -36.37 45.50
C ALA A 32 16.95 -37.54 46.42
N GLY A 33 16.07 -37.94 47.34
CA GLY A 33 16.27 -39.04 48.26
C GLY A 33 17.14 -38.71 49.47
N VAL A 34 17.38 -37.42 49.76
CA VAL A 34 18.11 -36.92 50.93
C VAL A 34 17.30 -37.12 52.21
N LEU A 35 16.00 -36.84 52.14
CA LEU A 35 15.07 -36.95 53.25
C LEU A 35 14.03 -38.03 52.97
N SER A 36 13.68 -38.82 53.98
CA SER A 36 12.46 -39.62 53.93
C SER A 36 11.23 -38.69 53.88
N LEU A 37 10.08 -39.21 53.44
CA LEU A 37 8.86 -38.39 53.42
C LEU A 37 8.45 -37.97 54.85
N GLU A 38 8.69 -38.85 55.83
CA GLU A 38 8.42 -38.59 57.25
C GLU A 38 9.33 -37.49 57.81
N ASP A 39 10.63 -37.54 57.51
CA ASP A 39 11.58 -36.50 57.95
C ASP A 39 11.31 -35.16 57.24
N ALA A 40 10.99 -35.17 55.95
CA ALA A 40 10.61 -33.97 55.21
C ALA A 40 9.34 -33.34 55.79
N ALA A 41 8.31 -34.14 56.11
CA ALA A 41 7.09 -33.67 56.76
C ALA A 41 7.36 -33.14 58.17
N THR A 42 8.23 -33.80 58.94
CA THR A 42 8.66 -33.37 60.27
C THR A 42 9.38 -32.02 60.20
N LEU A 43 10.30 -31.85 59.25
CA LEU A 43 11.04 -30.62 59.02
C LEU A 43 10.13 -29.45 58.65
N VAL A 44 9.23 -29.64 57.68
CA VAL A 44 8.25 -28.62 57.27
C VAL A 44 7.31 -28.25 58.41
N THR A 45 6.79 -29.24 59.14
CA THR A 45 5.85 -29.01 60.25
C THR A 45 6.52 -28.29 61.42
N ALA A 46 7.74 -28.68 61.77
CA ALA A 46 8.52 -28.04 62.82
C ALA A 46 8.84 -26.59 62.46
N ARG A 47 9.28 -26.36 61.20
CA ARG A 47 9.53 -25.02 60.66
C ARG A 47 8.28 -24.15 60.76
N ALA A 48 7.13 -24.62 60.27
CA ALA A 48 5.89 -23.86 60.31
C ALA A 48 5.41 -23.57 61.73
N ARG A 49 5.43 -24.57 62.63
CA ARG A 49 4.98 -24.41 64.02
C ARG A 49 5.84 -23.40 64.78
N LEU A 50 7.17 -23.50 64.65
CA LEU A 50 8.09 -22.61 65.35
C LEU A 50 8.04 -21.19 64.81
N MET A 51 7.91 -21.02 63.48
CA MET A 51 7.68 -19.71 62.87
C MET A 51 6.37 -19.08 63.36
N GLN A 52 5.30 -19.86 63.45
CA GLN A 52 3.99 -19.36 63.89
C GLN A 52 3.96 -18.95 65.38
N ALA A 53 4.93 -19.43 66.18
CA ALA A 53 5.07 -19.06 67.58
C ALA A 53 5.86 -17.77 67.80
N LEU A 54 6.47 -17.21 66.74
CA LEU A 54 7.19 -15.95 66.81
C LEU A 54 6.21 -14.76 66.94
N PRO A 55 6.65 -13.64 67.53
CA PRO A 55 5.84 -12.43 67.58
C PRO A 55 5.47 -11.90 66.18
N ALA A 56 4.27 -11.36 66.04
CA ALA A 56 3.86 -10.61 64.86
C ALA A 56 4.59 -9.24 64.78
N GLY A 57 4.74 -8.67 63.58
CA GLY A 57 5.38 -7.36 63.37
C GLY A 57 6.54 -7.33 62.36
N GLY A 58 6.64 -8.35 61.49
CA GLY A 58 7.60 -8.39 60.40
C GLY A 58 6.94 -8.21 59.03
N ALA A 59 7.66 -7.61 58.08
CA ALA A 59 7.21 -7.46 56.70
C ALA A 59 8.20 -8.09 55.71
N MET A 60 7.71 -8.42 54.51
CA MET A 60 8.53 -8.76 53.36
C MET A 60 8.09 -7.93 52.17
N VAL A 61 9.04 -7.35 51.44
CA VAL A 61 8.78 -6.51 50.27
C VAL A 61 9.68 -6.94 49.12
N ALA A 62 9.07 -7.24 47.97
CA ALA A 62 9.77 -7.40 46.70
C ALA A 62 10.13 -6.02 46.14
N VAL A 63 11.39 -5.84 45.74
CA VAL A 63 11.96 -4.60 45.24
C VAL A 63 12.60 -4.87 43.89
N GLN A 64 12.25 -4.05 42.90
CA GLN A 64 12.89 -4.07 41.59
C GLN A 64 14.26 -3.37 41.66
N ALA A 65 15.27 -4.11 42.13
CA ALA A 65 16.64 -3.67 42.31
C ALA A 65 17.60 -4.86 42.25
N THR A 66 18.89 -4.59 42.04
CA THR A 66 19.96 -5.58 42.21
C THR A 66 20.27 -5.78 43.70
N GLU A 67 20.96 -6.87 44.03
CA GLU A 67 21.45 -7.10 45.39
C GLU A 67 22.39 -5.96 45.85
N ASP A 68 23.31 -5.53 44.99
CA ASP A 68 24.28 -4.46 45.28
C ASP A 68 23.61 -3.11 45.55
N GLU A 69 22.48 -2.83 44.90
CA GLU A 69 21.70 -1.62 45.14
C GLU A 69 21.04 -1.65 46.53
N VAL A 70 20.62 -2.83 47.02
CA VAL A 70 19.88 -2.99 48.29
C VAL A 70 20.82 -3.06 49.50
N LEU A 71 21.99 -3.69 49.36
CA LEU A 71 22.94 -3.91 50.46
C LEU A 71 23.28 -2.65 51.29
N PRO A 72 23.52 -1.46 50.71
CA PRO A 72 23.85 -0.24 51.47
C PRO A 72 22.71 0.28 52.36
N HIS A 73 21.48 -0.16 52.13
CA HIS A 73 20.30 0.29 52.86
C HIS A 73 19.87 -0.67 53.98
N LEU A 74 20.51 -1.85 54.08
CA LEU A 74 20.19 -2.83 55.11
C LEU A 74 20.64 -2.37 56.51
N THR A 75 19.86 -2.73 57.52
CA THR A 75 20.16 -2.51 58.94
C THR A 75 20.21 -3.85 59.67
N ASP A 76 20.61 -3.87 60.94
CA ASP A 76 20.60 -5.09 61.75
C ASP A 76 19.18 -5.71 61.91
N GLU A 77 18.13 -4.96 61.57
CA GLU A 77 16.72 -5.37 61.65
C GLU A 77 16.15 -5.89 60.32
N VAL A 78 16.88 -5.75 59.20
CA VAL A 78 16.43 -6.11 57.85
C VAL A 78 17.50 -6.92 57.11
N SER A 79 17.11 -8.04 56.51
CA SER A 79 17.97 -8.84 55.63
C SER A 79 17.36 -8.95 54.24
N ILE A 80 18.18 -9.32 53.26
CA ILE A 80 17.65 -9.85 52.00
C ILE A 80 17.12 -11.25 52.28
N ALA A 81 15.85 -11.47 51.96
CA ALA A 81 15.18 -12.76 52.06
C ALA A 81 15.39 -13.64 50.82
N ALA A 82 15.46 -13.05 49.64
CA ALA A 82 15.66 -13.78 48.39
C ALA A 82 16.24 -12.90 47.28
N VAL A 83 17.12 -13.47 46.48
CA VAL A 83 17.57 -12.92 45.19
C VAL A 83 16.92 -13.77 44.10
N ASN A 84 15.79 -13.30 43.60
CA ASN A 84 14.90 -14.04 42.68
C ASN A 84 15.24 -13.84 41.20
N GLY A 85 15.98 -12.79 40.87
CA GLY A 85 16.45 -12.51 39.52
C GLY A 85 17.45 -11.34 39.52
N PRO A 86 18.04 -11.00 38.36
CA PRO A 86 19.07 -9.96 38.25
C PRO A 86 18.65 -8.59 38.79
N GLN A 87 17.36 -8.25 38.71
CA GLN A 87 16.78 -7.01 39.24
C GLN A 87 15.54 -7.29 40.12
N SER A 88 15.50 -8.43 40.79
CA SER A 88 14.36 -8.84 41.62
C SER A 88 14.84 -9.38 42.96
N VAL A 89 14.83 -8.53 43.98
CA VAL A 89 15.25 -8.87 45.35
C VAL A 89 14.05 -8.76 46.29
N VAL A 90 14.01 -9.59 47.33
CA VAL A 90 13.03 -9.49 48.42
C VAL A 90 13.77 -9.16 49.70
N ILE A 91 13.34 -8.09 50.39
CA ILE A 91 13.84 -7.74 51.72
C ILE A 91 12.83 -8.16 52.80
N SER A 92 13.32 -8.52 53.98
CA SER A 92 12.50 -8.97 55.11
C SER A 92 13.11 -8.57 56.45
N GLY A 93 12.25 -8.25 57.42
CA GLY A 93 12.69 -7.76 58.73
C GLY A 93 11.56 -7.09 59.51
N ALA A 94 11.92 -6.25 60.47
CA ALA A 94 10.97 -5.40 61.20
C ALA A 94 10.17 -4.52 60.23
N GLU A 95 8.86 -4.43 60.43
CA GLU A 95 7.95 -3.81 59.46
C GLU A 95 8.29 -2.36 59.11
N ASP A 96 8.57 -1.53 60.11
CA ASP A 96 8.91 -0.11 59.91
C ASP A 96 10.22 0.04 59.13
N ALA A 97 11.23 -0.77 59.46
CA ALA A 97 12.54 -0.73 58.80
C ALA A 97 12.47 -1.22 57.34
N VAL A 98 11.72 -2.29 57.06
CA VAL A 98 11.48 -2.79 55.69
C VAL A 98 10.73 -1.76 54.86
N THR A 99 9.71 -1.13 55.44
CA THR A 99 8.91 -0.12 54.74
C THR A 99 9.74 1.11 54.41
N ALA A 100 10.58 1.58 55.34
CA ALA A 100 11.49 2.70 55.09
C ALA A 100 12.46 2.42 53.93
N ILE A 101 13.03 1.21 53.85
CA ILE A 101 13.91 0.83 52.73
C ILE A 101 13.12 0.76 51.42
N ALA A 102 11.91 0.18 51.43
CA ALA A 102 11.06 0.10 50.25
C ALA A 102 10.66 1.50 49.73
N GLU A 103 10.44 2.47 50.61
CA GLU A 103 10.12 3.85 50.24
C GLU A 103 11.29 4.53 49.49
N VAL A 104 12.54 4.25 49.85
CA VAL A 104 13.72 4.77 49.13
C VAL A 104 13.67 4.35 47.66
N PHE A 105 13.43 3.07 47.38
CA PHE A 105 13.35 2.57 46.01
C PHE A 105 12.09 3.06 45.29
N THR A 106 10.98 3.21 46.01
CA THR A 106 9.75 3.78 45.45
C THR A 106 9.95 5.24 45.00
N GLN A 107 10.68 6.05 45.79
CA GLN A 107 11.06 7.42 45.43
C GLN A 107 12.00 7.48 44.22
N GLN A 108 12.81 6.43 44.02
CA GLN A 108 13.63 6.26 42.81
C GLN A 108 12.83 5.71 41.61
N SER A 109 11.49 5.70 41.70
CA SER A 109 10.59 5.15 40.66
C SER A 109 10.81 3.66 40.36
N ARG A 110 11.35 2.89 41.32
CA ARG A 110 11.45 1.43 41.23
C ARG A 110 10.19 0.78 41.79
N LYS A 111 9.73 -0.31 41.15
CA LYS A 111 8.55 -1.05 41.63
C LYS A 111 8.84 -1.75 42.95
N THR A 112 7.98 -1.52 43.93
CA THR A 112 7.98 -2.25 45.21
C THR A 112 6.62 -2.90 45.43
N SER A 113 6.62 -4.11 46.02
CA SER A 113 5.39 -4.85 46.29
C SER A 113 5.50 -5.57 47.62
N ARG A 114 4.62 -5.24 48.57
CA ARG A 114 4.54 -5.96 49.83
C ARG A 114 3.98 -7.36 49.61
N LEU A 115 4.62 -8.36 50.23
CA LEU A 115 4.20 -9.75 50.12
C LEU A 115 3.22 -10.09 51.24
N THR A 116 2.17 -10.84 50.90
CA THR A 116 1.16 -11.33 51.85
C THR A 116 1.73 -12.53 52.62
N VAL A 117 2.46 -12.25 53.70
CA VAL A 117 3.06 -13.26 54.57
C VAL A 117 2.69 -13.00 56.02
N SER A 118 2.65 -14.06 56.84
CA SER A 118 2.34 -13.93 58.27
C SER A 118 3.52 -13.43 59.09
N HIS A 119 4.76 -13.68 58.64
CA HIS A 119 6.00 -13.29 59.31
C HIS A 119 7.08 -12.95 58.29
N ALA A 120 8.10 -12.20 58.71
CA ALA A 120 9.27 -11.88 57.88
C ALA A 120 10.27 -13.04 57.84
N PHE A 121 10.08 -13.97 56.91
CA PHE A 121 10.97 -15.12 56.75
C PHE A 121 12.36 -14.70 56.25
N HIS A 122 13.38 -15.53 56.51
CA HIS A 122 14.78 -15.27 56.10
C HIS A 122 15.32 -13.93 56.61
N SER A 123 15.00 -13.61 57.87
CA SER A 123 15.33 -12.34 58.52
C SER A 123 15.80 -12.53 59.96
N PRO A 124 16.38 -11.50 60.63
CA PRO A 124 16.77 -11.56 62.03
C PRO A 124 15.61 -11.94 62.97
N LEU A 125 14.36 -11.73 62.55
CA LEU A 125 13.19 -12.11 63.34
C LEU A 125 13.01 -13.63 63.46
N MET A 126 13.77 -14.44 62.70
CA MET A 126 13.80 -15.90 62.85
C MET A 126 14.75 -16.36 63.96
N ASP A 127 15.68 -15.52 64.42
CA ASP A 127 16.69 -15.87 65.42
C ASP A 127 16.12 -16.54 66.69
N PRO A 128 14.98 -16.08 67.27
CA PRO A 128 14.43 -16.67 68.48
C PRO A 128 14.00 -18.13 68.36
N MET A 129 13.70 -18.62 67.15
CA MET A 129 13.31 -20.01 66.94
C MET A 129 14.47 -20.94 66.56
N LEU A 130 15.66 -20.41 66.22
CA LEU A 130 16.72 -21.21 65.60
C LEU A 130 17.24 -22.33 66.51
N ALA A 131 17.37 -22.09 67.83
CA ALA A 131 17.82 -23.12 68.77
C ALA A 131 16.82 -24.27 68.91
N ASP A 132 15.52 -23.96 68.92
CA ASP A 132 14.45 -24.95 69.00
C ASP A 132 14.29 -25.71 67.69
N PHE A 133 14.50 -25.03 66.56
CA PHE A 133 14.52 -25.66 65.25
C PHE A 133 15.73 -26.60 65.12
N ALA A 134 16.93 -26.17 65.51
CA ALA A 134 18.14 -26.98 65.51
C ALA A 134 17.95 -28.32 66.25
N ARG A 135 17.33 -28.29 67.44
CA ARG A 135 17.03 -29.50 68.22
C ARG A 135 16.13 -30.50 67.48
N VAL A 136 15.21 -30.02 66.64
CA VAL A 136 14.36 -30.88 65.83
C VAL A 136 15.14 -31.42 64.63
N VAL A 137 15.92 -30.56 63.95
CA VAL A 137 16.69 -30.95 62.77
C VAL A 137 17.82 -31.92 63.10
N ASP A 138 18.45 -31.81 64.27
CA ASP A 138 19.48 -32.75 64.76
C ASP A 138 18.96 -34.19 64.89
N GLY A 139 17.65 -34.37 65.04
CA GLY A 139 17.00 -35.68 65.08
C GLY A 139 16.71 -36.30 63.72
N LEU A 140 16.92 -35.55 62.62
CA LEU A 140 16.62 -36.00 61.26
C LEU A 140 17.81 -36.71 60.62
N HIS A 141 17.52 -37.63 59.69
CA HIS A 141 18.54 -38.33 58.91
C HIS A 141 18.66 -37.74 57.51
N PHE A 142 19.90 -37.47 57.07
CA PHE A 142 20.19 -36.92 55.75
C PHE A 142 21.06 -37.89 54.95
N GLU A 143 20.51 -38.39 53.85
CA GLU A 143 21.24 -39.20 52.88
C GLU A 143 21.90 -38.33 51.81
N LYS A 144 22.86 -38.89 51.07
CA LYS A 144 23.46 -38.19 49.93
C LYS A 144 22.43 -38.02 48.79
N PRO A 145 22.35 -36.85 48.12
CA PRO A 145 21.45 -36.67 46.98
C PRO A 145 21.74 -37.68 45.87
N ARG A 146 20.70 -38.39 45.41
CA ARG A 146 20.75 -39.30 44.25
C ARG A 146 20.56 -38.56 42.93
N ILE A 147 19.82 -37.45 42.98
CA ILE A 147 19.68 -36.48 41.89
C ILE A 147 20.39 -35.21 42.38
N PRO A 148 21.30 -34.59 41.60
CA PRO A 148 21.95 -33.35 42.00
C PRO A 148 20.93 -32.27 42.37
N VAL A 149 21.17 -31.54 43.48
CA VAL A 149 20.28 -30.48 43.97
C VAL A 149 21.06 -29.18 44.11
N VAL A 150 20.50 -28.06 43.67
CA VAL A 150 21.07 -26.73 43.87
C VAL A 150 20.54 -26.11 45.17
N SER A 151 21.47 -25.64 46.00
CA SER A 151 21.23 -25.02 47.31
C SER A 151 20.56 -23.66 47.20
N ASN A 152 19.54 -23.39 48.03
CA ASN A 152 19.09 -22.00 48.21
C ASN A 152 20.05 -21.13 49.00
N VAL A 153 20.91 -21.70 49.84
CA VAL A 153 21.82 -20.91 50.67
C VAL A 153 23.06 -20.46 49.88
N THR A 154 23.60 -21.35 49.04
CA THR A 154 24.85 -21.06 48.31
C THR A 154 24.65 -20.79 46.81
N GLY A 155 23.47 -21.11 46.26
CA GLY A 155 23.23 -21.04 44.81
C GLY A 155 24.01 -22.07 43.99
N ARG A 156 24.65 -23.06 44.64
CA ARG A 156 25.50 -24.08 44.02
C ARG A 156 25.00 -25.49 44.31
N LEU A 157 25.52 -26.49 43.60
CA LEU A 157 25.20 -27.90 43.88
C LEU A 157 25.55 -28.27 45.32
N VAL A 158 24.65 -29.01 45.97
CA VAL A 158 24.82 -29.52 47.34
C VAL A 158 25.50 -30.87 47.29
N ASP A 159 26.63 -30.98 48.00
CA ASP A 159 27.31 -32.26 48.20
C ASP A 159 26.62 -33.10 49.29
N THR A 160 26.31 -32.49 50.43
CA THR A 160 25.62 -33.11 51.59
C THR A 160 24.81 -32.09 52.36
N TYR A 161 23.64 -32.49 52.86
CA TYR A 161 22.82 -31.70 53.78
C TYR A 161 23.19 -31.99 55.24
N SER A 162 23.14 -30.98 56.10
CA SER A 162 23.38 -31.11 57.55
C SER A 162 22.30 -30.38 58.34
N ALA A 163 22.22 -30.63 59.66
CA ALA A 163 21.29 -29.90 60.50
C ALA A 163 21.59 -28.39 60.52
N GLU A 164 22.88 -28.03 60.57
CA GLU A 164 23.35 -26.66 60.44
C GLU A 164 22.89 -26.00 59.13
N TYR A 165 22.91 -26.73 58.02
CA TYR A 165 22.42 -26.22 56.74
C TYR A 165 20.97 -25.77 56.83
N TRP A 166 20.08 -26.56 57.43
CA TRP A 166 18.65 -26.21 57.50
C TRP A 166 18.37 -25.07 58.49
N VAL A 167 19.17 -24.96 59.55
CA VAL A 167 19.10 -23.80 60.46
C VAL A 167 19.55 -22.52 59.75
N ARG A 168 20.57 -22.60 58.89
CA ARG A 168 20.96 -21.48 58.01
C ARG A 168 19.90 -21.21 56.95
N HIS A 169 19.36 -22.25 56.33
CA HIS A 169 18.33 -22.18 55.27
C HIS A 169 17.08 -21.41 55.69
N VAL A 170 16.69 -21.48 56.96
CA VAL A 170 15.51 -20.77 57.44
C VAL A 170 15.76 -19.29 57.75
N ARG A 171 17.03 -18.90 57.87
CA ARG A 171 17.48 -17.56 58.28
C ARG A 171 18.14 -16.76 57.16
N GLU A 172 18.91 -17.40 56.28
CA GLU A 172 19.71 -16.78 55.22
C GLU A 172 18.91 -16.60 53.92
N ALA A 173 19.39 -15.71 53.05
CA ALA A 173 18.75 -15.37 51.79
C ALA A 173 18.66 -16.57 50.83
N VAL A 174 17.53 -16.68 50.11
CA VAL A 174 17.35 -17.63 49.02
C VAL A 174 18.06 -17.14 47.75
N ARG A 175 19.13 -17.81 47.35
CA ARG A 175 19.96 -17.55 46.16
C ARG A 175 19.37 -18.17 44.88
N PHE A 176 18.10 -17.91 44.58
CA PHE A 176 17.41 -18.56 43.45
C PHE A 176 18.03 -18.20 42.10
N ALA A 177 18.31 -16.92 41.85
CA ALA A 177 18.90 -16.46 40.58
C ALA A 177 20.27 -17.09 40.32
N ASP A 178 21.10 -17.20 41.35
CA ASP A 178 22.41 -17.87 41.25
C ASP A 178 22.25 -19.36 41.02
N GLY A 179 21.21 -19.97 41.60
CA GLY A 179 20.90 -21.37 41.37
C GLY A 179 20.48 -21.66 39.93
N ILE A 180 19.62 -20.82 39.34
CA ILE A 180 19.25 -20.94 37.92
C ILE A 180 20.45 -20.71 37.01
N ARG A 181 21.32 -19.74 37.32
CA ARG A 181 22.57 -19.52 36.56
C ARG A 181 23.48 -20.75 36.61
N THR A 182 23.66 -21.35 37.78
CA THR A 182 24.44 -22.59 37.93
C THR A 182 23.85 -23.72 37.08
N LEU A 183 22.52 -23.84 36.99
CA LEU A 183 21.87 -24.83 36.12
C LEU A 183 22.13 -24.53 34.63
N GLY A 184 22.08 -23.26 34.23
CA GLY A 184 22.44 -22.82 32.88
C GLY A 184 23.89 -23.13 32.52
N ASP A 185 24.84 -22.87 33.43
CA ASP A 185 26.26 -23.18 33.26
C ASP A 185 26.51 -24.70 33.13
N MET A 186 25.62 -25.53 33.69
CA MET A 186 25.63 -26.99 33.51
C MET A 186 24.99 -27.45 32.19
N GLY A 187 24.47 -26.54 31.37
CA GLY A 187 23.79 -26.82 30.11
C GLY A 187 22.31 -27.18 30.24
N VAL A 188 21.69 -26.93 31.40
CA VAL A 188 20.24 -27.14 31.58
C VAL A 188 19.47 -26.07 30.83
N THR A 189 18.69 -26.48 29.84
CA THR A 189 17.90 -25.59 28.97
C THR A 189 16.39 -25.70 29.21
N ARG A 190 15.96 -26.65 30.03
CA ARG A 190 14.54 -27.00 30.22
C ARG A 190 14.22 -27.17 31.69
N PHE A 191 13.24 -26.44 32.17
CA PHE A 191 12.84 -26.39 33.56
C PHE A 191 11.35 -26.73 33.67
N VAL A 192 11.02 -27.75 34.44
CA VAL A 192 9.62 -28.10 34.73
C VAL A 192 9.33 -27.78 36.19
N GLU A 193 8.43 -26.82 36.43
CA GLU A 193 8.03 -26.43 37.77
C GLU A 193 6.87 -27.32 38.27
N ALA A 194 7.15 -28.17 39.25
CA ALA A 194 6.14 -28.99 39.93
C ALA A 194 5.41 -28.22 41.05
N GLY A 195 5.07 -26.95 40.82
CA GLY A 195 4.39 -26.04 41.76
C GLY A 195 2.95 -25.73 41.36
N PRO A 196 2.14 -25.12 42.24
CA PRO A 196 0.71 -24.91 42.02
C PRO A 196 0.35 -23.75 41.07
N GLY A 197 1.29 -22.84 40.75
CA GLY A 197 0.94 -21.57 40.11
C GLY A 197 1.96 -20.99 39.12
N GLY A 198 3.03 -21.72 38.79
CA GLY A 198 3.97 -21.32 37.72
C GLY A 198 4.89 -20.12 38.01
N VAL A 199 4.99 -19.69 39.27
CA VAL A 199 5.73 -18.48 39.68
C VAL A 199 7.24 -18.63 39.43
N LEU A 200 7.79 -19.82 39.70
CA LEU A 200 9.22 -20.06 39.54
C LEU A 200 9.62 -20.13 38.07
N SER A 201 8.73 -20.58 37.19
CA SER A 201 8.92 -20.63 35.75
C SER A 201 9.13 -19.24 35.16
N ALA A 202 8.33 -18.26 35.62
CA ALA A 202 8.48 -16.86 35.22
C ALA A 202 9.78 -16.24 35.78
N MET A 203 10.12 -16.53 37.04
CA MET A 203 11.37 -16.06 37.64
C MET A 203 12.60 -16.63 36.95
N ALA A 204 12.58 -17.92 36.59
CA ALA A 204 13.69 -18.60 35.93
C ALA A 204 13.94 -18.07 34.51
N GLN A 205 12.90 -17.71 33.76
CA GLN A 205 13.03 -17.04 32.45
C GLN A 205 13.84 -15.74 32.56
N GLY A 206 13.60 -14.95 33.61
CA GLY A 206 14.35 -13.71 33.84
C GLY A 206 15.81 -13.91 34.29
N CYS A 207 16.24 -15.15 34.55
CA CYS A 207 17.60 -15.48 34.98
C CYS A 207 18.47 -16.09 33.88
N LEU A 208 17.87 -16.70 32.85
CA LEU A 208 18.59 -17.42 31.80
C LEU A 208 17.89 -17.25 30.44
N ASP A 209 18.55 -16.57 29.51
CA ASP A 209 18.02 -16.33 28.17
C ASP A 209 17.89 -17.63 27.38
N GLY A 210 16.77 -17.81 26.67
CA GLY A 210 16.50 -19.00 25.85
C GLY A 210 16.12 -20.28 26.62
N ALA A 211 15.97 -20.20 27.94
CA ALA A 211 15.50 -21.32 28.76
C ALA A 211 14.02 -21.62 28.53
N VAL A 212 13.68 -22.88 28.27
CA VAL A 212 12.30 -23.34 28.24
C VAL A 212 11.84 -23.60 29.67
N THR A 213 10.84 -22.88 30.16
CA THR A 213 10.25 -23.10 31.50
C THR A 213 8.79 -23.50 31.38
N ILE A 214 8.41 -24.57 32.07
CA ILE A 214 7.13 -25.25 31.91
C ILE A 214 6.48 -25.41 33.28
N PRO A 215 5.43 -24.62 33.60
CA PRO A 215 4.67 -24.80 34.83
C PRO A 215 3.75 -26.01 34.71
N ALA A 216 3.84 -26.94 35.66
CA ALA A 216 3.00 -28.14 35.68
C ALA A 216 1.54 -27.83 36.02
N LEU A 217 1.30 -26.78 36.81
CA LEU A 217 -0.02 -26.27 37.17
C LEU A 217 -0.03 -24.74 37.05
N ARG A 218 -1.22 -24.19 36.78
CA ARG A 218 -1.48 -22.74 36.74
C ARG A 218 -2.76 -22.45 37.51
N GLY A 219 -2.78 -21.35 38.26
CA GLY A 219 -3.92 -21.01 39.13
C GLY A 219 -5.20 -20.59 38.38
N ASP A 220 -5.10 -20.32 37.08
CA ASP A 220 -6.18 -19.88 36.20
C ASP A 220 -6.77 -21.01 35.34
N SER A 221 -6.26 -22.24 35.47
CA SER A 221 -6.59 -23.37 34.59
C SER A 221 -6.97 -24.61 35.41
N PRO A 222 -7.93 -25.44 34.94
CA PRO A 222 -8.21 -26.73 35.57
C PRO A 222 -6.96 -27.61 35.65
N GLU A 223 -6.69 -28.19 36.83
CA GLU A 223 -5.45 -28.98 37.07
C GLU A 223 -5.20 -30.08 36.02
N PRO A 224 -6.20 -30.86 35.56
CA PRO A 224 -5.99 -31.88 34.52
C PRO A 224 -5.57 -31.31 33.16
N GLU A 225 -6.07 -30.13 32.81
CA GLU A 225 -5.73 -29.45 31.55
C GLU A 225 -4.33 -28.85 31.65
N ALA A 226 -4.02 -28.18 32.75
CA ALA A 226 -2.71 -27.60 33.00
C ALA A 226 -1.60 -28.66 32.96
N ILE A 227 -1.80 -29.80 33.63
CA ILE A 227 -0.79 -30.87 33.66
C ILE A 227 -0.66 -31.57 32.30
N THR A 228 -1.75 -31.76 31.56
CA THR A 228 -1.70 -32.36 30.22
C THR A 228 -0.99 -31.42 29.22
N GLY A 229 -1.28 -30.12 29.30
CA GLY A 229 -0.58 -29.09 28.53
C GLY A 229 0.90 -29.03 28.84
N ALA A 230 1.30 -29.11 30.11
CA ALA A 230 2.69 -29.15 30.52
C ALA A 230 3.44 -30.36 29.95
N VAL A 231 2.83 -31.54 29.96
CA VAL A 231 3.39 -32.77 29.37
C VAL A 231 3.54 -32.64 27.86
N ALA A 232 2.54 -32.08 27.17
CA ALA A 232 2.61 -31.83 25.74
C ALA A 232 3.72 -30.82 25.38
N GLN A 233 3.81 -29.71 26.13
CA GLN A 233 4.86 -28.72 25.95
C GLN A 233 6.25 -29.32 26.18
N ALA A 234 6.41 -30.14 27.23
CA ALA A 234 7.66 -30.86 27.48
C ALA A 234 8.01 -31.76 26.28
N HIS A 235 7.04 -32.51 25.74
CA HIS A 235 7.22 -33.37 24.57
C HIS A 235 7.66 -32.61 23.31
N VAL A 236 6.98 -31.51 22.97
CA VAL A 236 7.31 -30.67 21.80
C VAL A 236 8.71 -30.09 21.91
N HIS A 237 9.13 -29.71 23.11
CA HIS A 237 10.50 -29.26 23.30
C HIS A 237 11.49 -30.43 23.26
N GLY A 238 11.07 -31.68 23.23
CA GLY A 238 11.91 -32.86 23.07
C GLY A 238 12.23 -33.57 24.38
N VAL A 239 11.45 -33.34 25.44
CA VAL A 239 11.51 -34.16 26.67
C VAL A 239 10.81 -35.49 26.37
N PRO A 240 11.46 -36.64 26.60
CA PRO A 240 10.82 -37.94 26.41
C PRO A 240 9.60 -38.08 27.33
N VAL A 241 8.46 -38.44 26.73
CA VAL A 241 7.21 -38.75 27.44
C VAL A 241 6.82 -40.19 27.11
N ASP A 242 6.53 -40.97 28.14
CA ASP A 242 5.97 -42.30 27.99
C ASP A 242 4.45 -42.21 27.78
N TRP A 243 4.07 -42.04 26.51
CA TRP A 243 2.67 -42.01 26.10
C TRP A 243 1.93 -43.33 26.39
N ASN A 244 2.62 -44.46 26.47
CA ASN A 244 1.99 -45.73 26.84
C ASN A 244 1.57 -45.69 28.31
N ALA A 245 2.42 -45.15 29.19
CA ALA A 245 2.09 -44.95 30.59
C ALA A 245 0.99 -43.90 30.77
N PHE A 246 1.04 -42.79 30.03
CA PHE A 246 0.01 -41.73 30.08
C PHE A 246 -1.39 -42.25 29.70
N PHE A 247 -1.48 -43.06 28.64
CA PHE A 247 -2.74 -43.62 28.15
C PHE A 247 -3.08 -45.02 28.70
N ALA A 248 -2.31 -45.53 29.67
CA ALA A 248 -2.51 -46.84 30.26
C ALA A 248 -3.94 -47.04 30.75
N GLY A 249 -4.58 -48.16 30.39
CA GLY A 249 -5.95 -48.49 30.79
C GLY A 249 -7.06 -47.69 30.10
N ARG A 250 -6.73 -46.72 29.22
CA ARG A 250 -7.73 -45.90 28.51
C ARG A 250 -8.18 -46.46 27.16
N GLY A 251 -7.59 -47.58 26.72
CA GLY A 251 -7.86 -48.16 25.40
C GLY A 251 -7.43 -47.29 24.23
N ALA A 252 -6.59 -46.28 24.47
CA ALA A 252 -6.07 -45.40 23.45
C ALA A 252 -5.24 -46.20 22.44
N ARG A 253 -5.40 -45.86 21.17
CA ARG A 253 -4.68 -46.49 20.06
C ARG A 253 -3.91 -45.39 19.37
N ARG A 254 -2.67 -45.67 18.95
CA ARG A 254 -2.04 -44.82 17.94
C ARG A 254 -2.86 -44.96 16.67
N ALA A 255 -3.47 -43.85 16.26
CA ALA A 255 -4.08 -43.72 14.96
C ALA A 255 -3.09 -42.97 14.06
N ASP A 256 -3.02 -43.37 12.80
CA ASP A 256 -2.49 -42.46 11.79
C ASP A 256 -3.45 -41.27 11.76
N LEU A 257 -2.91 -40.07 11.93
CA LEU A 257 -3.73 -38.86 11.89
C LEU A 257 -4.39 -38.80 10.50
N PRO A 258 -5.67 -38.43 10.39
CA PRO A 258 -6.21 -37.99 9.11
C PRO A 258 -5.29 -36.90 8.55
N THR A 259 -5.02 -36.89 7.24
CA THR A 259 -4.22 -35.83 6.59
C THR A 259 -4.93 -34.46 6.53
N TYR A 260 -6.00 -34.27 7.30
CA TYR A 260 -6.78 -33.03 7.36
C TYR A 260 -6.88 -32.55 8.82
N ALA A 261 -6.51 -31.28 9.05
CA ALA A 261 -6.41 -30.64 10.36
C ALA A 261 -7.15 -29.29 10.45
N PHE A 262 -8.08 -28.98 9.53
CA PHE A 262 -8.71 -27.66 9.51
C PHE A 262 -9.85 -27.56 10.54
N GLN A 263 -9.80 -26.52 11.36
CA GLN A 263 -10.87 -26.09 12.27
C GLN A 263 -11.84 -25.16 11.52
N HIS A 264 -12.63 -25.74 10.64
CA HIS A 264 -13.57 -25.00 9.80
C HIS A 264 -14.53 -24.12 10.61
N GLN A 265 -14.55 -22.84 10.26
CA GLN A 265 -15.54 -21.85 10.70
C GLN A 265 -16.25 -21.25 9.49
N ARG A 266 -17.42 -20.67 9.73
CA ARG A 266 -18.28 -20.12 8.69
C ARG A 266 -17.86 -18.68 8.33
N TYR A 267 -17.66 -18.43 7.03
CA TYR A 267 -17.29 -17.14 6.46
C TYR A 267 -18.14 -16.84 5.21
N TRP A 268 -19.14 -15.95 5.35
CA TRP A 268 -20.01 -15.50 4.25
C TRP A 268 -20.43 -14.03 4.42
N LEU A 269 -20.63 -13.28 3.32
CA LEU A 269 -20.98 -11.85 3.35
C LEU A 269 -22.43 -11.60 3.83
N GLU A 270 -22.64 -10.54 4.61
CA GLU A 270 -23.94 -10.07 5.12
C GLU A 270 -24.29 -8.65 4.62
N THR A 271 -25.55 -8.38 4.27
CA THR A 271 -25.97 -7.19 3.48
C THR A 271 -26.72 -6.13 4.33
N THR A 272 -26.31 -4.85 4.35
CA THR A 272 -27.01 -3.70 5.03
C THR A 272 -26.86 -2.34 4.28
N ALA A 273 -27.81 -1.40 4.40
CA ALA A 273 -27.87 -0.13 3.64
C ALA A 273 -27.43 1.15 4.42
N PRO A 274 -26.89 2.24 3.81
CA PRO A 274 -26.16 3.32 4.52
C PRO A 274 -26.89 4.69 4.72
N THR A 275 -26.48 5.46 5.75
CA THR A 275 -26.91 6.84 6.12
C THR A 275 -25.72 7.82 6.35
N ALA A 276 -25.91 9.13 6.04
CA ALA A 276 -24.86 10.18 6.01
C ALA A 276 -24.96 11.25 7.14
N ALA A 277 -23.86 11.99 7.41
CA ALA A 277 -23.76 13.08 8.39
C ALA A 277 -23.01 14.34 7.86
N THR A 278 -23.34 15.56 8.35
CA THR A 278 -22.43 16.63 8.88
C THR A 278 -23.16 17.96 9.15
N GLY A 279 -22.55 18.81 10.01
CA GLY A 279 -23.16 19.97 10.68
C GLY A 279 -23.40 21.23 9.85
N THR A 280 -24.54 21.84 10.13
CA THR A 280 -24.98 23.20 9.76
C THR A 280 -25.62 23.82 11.02
N ASP A 281 -25.71 25.15 11.11
CA ASP A 281 -26.59 25.80 12.10
C ASP A 281 -27.96 25.08 12.03
N PRO A 282 -28.44 24.45 13.11
CA PRO A 282 -29.64 23.61 13.07
C PRO A 282 -30.85 24.33 12.49
N VAL A 283 -30.90 25.66 12.63
CA VAL A 283 -31.99 26.50 12.11
C VAL A 283 -31.89 26.70 10.60
N GLU A 284 -30.70 26.96 10.07
CA GLU A 284 -30.49 27.05 8.61
C GLU A 284 -30.63 25.68 7.93
N ALA A 285 -30.18 24.61 8.60
CA ALA A 285 -30.29 23.24 8.12
C ALA A 285 -31.76 22.85 7.88
N GLY A 286 -32.61 23.09 8.89
CA GLY A 286 -34.04 22.79 8.81
C GLY A 286 -34.75 23.62 7.74
N PHE A 287 -34.44 24.91 7.63
CA PHE A 287 -35.02 25.77 6.58
C PHE A 287 -34.72 25.22 5.17
N TRP A 288 -33.44 24.92 4.87
CA TRP A 288 -33.05 24.45 3.55
C TRP A 288 -33.50 23.01 3.25
N GLU A 289 -33.57 22.13 4.25
CA GLU A 289 -34.13 20.77 4.10
C GLU A 289 -35.60 20.83 3.67
N THR A 290 -36.36 21.79 4.22
CA THR A 290 -37.76 22.00 3.87
C THR A 290 -37.93 22.55 2.44
N VAL A 291 -37.02 23.45 2.02
CA VAL A 291 -36.97 23.98 0.64
C VAL A 291 -36.63 22.89 -0.38
N GLU A 292 -35.67 22.01 -0.07
CA GLU A 292 -35.22 20.93 -0.97
C GLU A 292 -36.26 19.82 -1.12
N ARG A 293 -37.08 19.56 -0.08
CA ARG A 293 -38.22 18.63 -0.15
C ARG A 293 -39.45 19.20 -0.85
N GLU A 294 -39.41 20.46 -1.27
CA GLU A 294 -40.56 21.21 -1.78
C GLU A 294 -41.78 21.15 -0.84
N ASP A 295 -41.54 21.11 0.48
CA ASP A 295 -42.59 21.04 1.50
C ASP A 295 -43.14 22.44 1.82
N ALA A 296 -44.12 22.87 1.03
CA ALA A 296 -44.76 24.18 1.17
C ALA A 296 -45.45 24.35 2.53
N GLN A 297 -45.96 23.29 3.15
CA GLN A 297 -46.65 23.35 4.44
C GLN A 297 -45.69 23.64 5.60
N SER A 298 -44.58 22.91 5.66
CA SER A 298 -43.59 23.08 6.72
C SER A 298 -42.82 24.39 6.58
N LEU A 299 -42.57 24.86 5.34
CA LEU A 299 -41.90 26.13 5.10
C LEU A 299 -42.80 27.33 5.43
N ALA A 300 -44.09 27.23 5.10
CA ALA A 300 -45.12 28.20 5.44
C ALA A 300 -45.26 28.41 6.95
N ALA A 301 -45.27 27.31 7.72
CA ALA A 301 -45.33 27.36 9.19
C ALA A 301 -44.08 28.02 9.80
N THR A 302 -42.91 27.84 9.16
CA THR A 302 -41.65 28.44 9.62
C THR A 302 -41.57 29.94 9.31
N LEU A 303 -42.14 30.38 8.18
CA LEU A 303 -42.11 31.77 7.71
C LEU A 303 -43.32 32.61 8.14
N ASP A 304 -44.31 32.01 8.80
CA ASP A 304 -45.60 32.63 9.18
C ASP A 304 -46.36 33.20 7.95
N LEU A 305 -46.44 32.39 6.87
CA LEU A 305 -47.11 32.75 5.61
C LEU A 305 -48.11 31.67 5.18
N PRO A 306 -49.16 31.98 4.39
CA PRO A 306 -50.02 30.98 3.78
C PRO A 306 -49.27 30.16 2.71
N ALA A 307 -49.40 28.83 2.73
CA ALA A 307 -48.71 27.91 1.81
C ALA A 307 -48.96 28.20 0.31
N GLU A 308 -50.16 28.68 -0.04
CA GLU A 308 -50.54 29.08 -1.41
C GLU A 308 -49.62 30.16 -2.01
N GLN A 309 -48.96 30.96 -1.16
CA GLN A 309 -48.00 31.98 -1.61
C GLN A 309 -46.63 31.39 -2.01
N LEU A 310 -46.34 30.15 -1.62
CA LEU A 310 -45.07 29.46 -1.86
C LEU A 310 -45.13 28.55 -3.10
N ASP A 311 -46.30 28.13 -3.58
CA ASP A 311 -46.44 27.17 -4.69
C ASP A 311 -45.69 27.56 -5.98
N ALA A 312 -45.65 28.87 -6.30
CA ALA A 312 -44.97 29.37 -7.49
C ALA A 312 -43.46 29.63 -7.29
N VAL A 313 -43.04 29.86 -6.04
CA VAL A 313 -41.67 30.29 -5.69
C VAL A 313 -40.82 29.12 -5.21
N LEU A 314 -41.41 28.17 -4.49
CA LEU A 314 -40.72 27.06 -3.84
C LEU A 314 -40.01 26.12 -4.83
N PRO A 315 -40.62 25.67 -5.94
CA PRO A 315 -39.90 24.87 -6.94
C PRO A 315 -38.75 25.64 -7.58
N ARG A 316 -38.92 26.97 -7.79
CA ARG A 316 -37.84 27.83 -8.33
C ARG A 316 -36.71 28.02 -7.33
N LEU A 317 -37.02 28.13 -6.05
CA LEU A 317 -36.05 28.28 -4.96
C LEU A 317 -35.30 26.97 -4.70
N SER A 318 -35.99 25.83 -4.73
CA SER A 318 -35.40 24.48 -4.68
C SER A 318 -34.45 24.25 -5.86
N ALA A 319 -34.92 24.50 -7.09
CA ALA A 319 -34.08 24.40 -8.29
C ALA A 319 -32.88 25.36 -8.25
N TRP A 320 -33.06 26.57 -7.74
CA TRP A 320 -31.97 27.52 -7.54
C TRP A 320 -30.96 27.03 -6.50
N ARG A 321 -31.42 26.49 -5.36
CA ARG A 321 -30.56 26.00 -4.27
C ARG A 321 -29.75 24.78 -4.70
N ARG A 322 -30.41 23.82 -5.36
CA ARG A 322 -29.76 22.65 -5.96
C ARG A 322 -28.67 23.07 -6.95
N ARG A 323 -29.02 23.98 -7.88
CA ARG A 323 -28.06 24.54 -8.85
C ARG A 323 -26.88 25.23 -8.17
N ARG A 324 -27.13 25.98 -7.10
CA ARG A 324 -26.07 26.67 -6.32
C ARG A 324 -25.13 25.71 -5.61
N ARG A 325 -25.64 24.60 -5.06
CA ARG A 325 -24.79 23.56 -4.47
C ARG A 325 -23.96 22.86 -5.53
N GLU A 326 -24.57 22.50 -6.67
CA GLU A 326 -23.86 21.90 -7.81
C GLU A 326 -22.74 22.84 -8.32
N GLU A 327 -23.03 24.13 -8.54
CA GLU A 327 -22.04 25.15 -8.92
C GLU A 327 -20.90 25.24 -7.89
N SER A 328 -21.23 25.28 -6.60
CA SER A 328 -20.22 25.37 -5.53
C SER A 328 -19.30 24.16 -5.47
N VAL A 329 -19.80 22.97 -5.79
CA VAL A 329 -18.99 21.75 -5.84
C VAL A 329 -18.05 21.81 -7.04
N VAL A 330 -18.56 22.15 -8.23
CA VAL A 330 -17.76 22.26 -9.46
C VAL A 330 -16.72 23.39 -9.36
N ASP A 331 -17.03 24.50 -8.71
CA ASP A 331 -16.07 25.57 -8.44
C ASP A 331 -14.82 25.06 -7.70
N GLY A 332 -14.99 24.11 -6.77
CA GLY A 332 -13.89 23.45 -6.07
C GLY A 332 -13.08 22.49 -6.93
N TRP A 333 -13.59 22.11 -8.11
CA TRP A 333 -12.94 21.21 -9.06
C TRP A 333 -12.28 21.93 -10.24
N THR A 334 -12.38 23.26 -10.29
CA THR A 334 -12.00 24.04 -11.47
C THR A 334 -10.61 24.68 -11.33
N TYR A 335 -9.73 24.37 -12.27
CA TYR A 335 -8.35 24.85 -12.33
C TYR A 335 -8.02 25.45 -13.70
N ARG A 336 -6.96 26.26 -13.75
CA ARG A 336 -6.39 26.79 -15.00
C ARG A 336 -4.88 26.64 -14.99
N ALA A 337 -4.32 26.13 -16.09
CA ALA A 337 -2.89 26.20 -16.35
C ALA A 337 -2.54 27.56 -16.96
N GLY A 338 -1.59 28.28 -16.38
CA GLY A 338 -1.16 29.59 -16.82
C GLY A 338 0.36 29.75 -16.78
N TRP A 339 0.83 30.89 -17.29
CA TRP A 339 2.26 31.23 -17.36
C TRP A 339 2.57 32.33 -16.35
N LYS A 340 3.42 32.02 -15.38
CA LYS A 340 3.88 32.96 -14.36
C LYS A 340 5.27 33.48 -14.76
N PRO A 341 5.48 34.81 -14.82
CA PRO A 341 6.82 35.37 -15.01
C PRO A 341 7.74 34.93 -13.87
N LEU A 342 8.89 34.36 -14.19
CA LEU A 342 9.87 33.92 -13.20
C LEU A 342 10.74 35.10 -12.77
N THR A 343 10.87 35.29 -11.45
CA THR A 343 11.71 36.33 -10.85
C THR A 343 13.17 35.89 -10.82
N GLY A 344 14.10 36.80 -11.12
CA GLY A 344 15.55 36.52 -11.10
C GLY A 344 16.26 36.87 -12.40
N ARG A 345 17.59 36.77 -12.41
CA ARG A 345 18.41 36.99 -13.62
C ARG A 345 18.55 35.69 -14.40
N TRP A 346 17.64 35.47 -15.34
CA TRP A 346 17.72 34.37 -16.31
C TRP A 346 18.66 34.72 -17.46
N THR A 347 19.94 34.87 -17.17
CA THR A 347 20.99 35.09 -18.17
C THR A 347 22.23 34.33 -17.72
N GLY A 348 22.70 33.37 -18.52
CA GLY A 348 23.79 32.49 -18.13
C GLY A 348 24.63 32.01 -19.30
N GLU A 349 25.74 31.38 -18.95
CA GLU A 349 26.56 30.58 -19.87
C GLU A 349 26.15 29.11 -19.74
N LEU A 350 26.30 28.36 -20.83
CA LEU A 350 26.02 26.92 -20.87
C LEU A 350 27.32 26.21 -21.21
N THR A 351 27.97 25.57 -20.24
CA THR A 351 29.21 24.83 -20.48
C THR A 351 28.94 23.36 -20.76
N GLY A 352 29.95 22.64 -21.27
CA GLY A 352 29.85 21.20 -21.50
C GLY A 352 29.53 20.82 -22.95
N HIS A 353 29.47 19.52 -23.20
CA HIS A 353 29.15 18.93 -24.50
C HIS A 353 27.66 18.56 -24.56
N TRP A 354 26.96 19.04 -25.59
CA TRP A 354 25.51 18.89 -25.70
C TRP A 354 25.17 18.24 -27.04
N LEU A 355 24.46 17.11 -27.01
CA LEU A 355 23.84 16.58 -28.23
C LEU A 355 22.82 17.60 -28.74
N PHE A 356 22.92 17.99 -30.00
CA PHE A 356 22.04 18.99 -30.61
C PHE A 356 21.34 18.39 -31.82
N LEU A 357 20.07 18.03 -31.65
CA LEU A 357 19.28 17.32 -32.65
C LEU A 357 18.39 18.26 -33.45
N THR A 358 18.48 18.18 -34.77
CA THR A 358 17.64 18.92 -35.73
C THR A 358 17.08 17.99 -36.79
N THR A 359 15.96 18.34 -37.41
CA THR A 359 15.50 17.64 -38.62
C THR A 359 16.24 18.18 -39.85
N ALA A 360 16.27 17.40 -40.92
CA ALA A 360 16.65 17.92 -42.24
C ALA A 360 15.58 18.92 -42.71
N ALA A 361 15.84 20.21 -42.54
CA ALA A 361 14.94 21.28 -42.95
C ALA A 361 14.96 21.44 -44.49
N GLU A 362 13.78 21.58 -45.09
CA GLU A 362 13.64 21.90 -46.52
C GLU A 362 13.57 23.41 -46.78
N GLU A 363 13.17 24.19 -45.76
CA GLU A 363 12.98 25.64 -45.86
C GLU A 363 14.16 26.42 -45.26
N ALA A 364 14.50 27.54 -45.93
CA ALA A 364 15.60 28.41 -45.52
C ALA A 364 15.34 29.10 -44.16
N GLU A 365 14.09 29.40 -43.84
CA GLU A 365 13.70 30.09 -42.59
C GLU A 365 13.87 29.19 -41.36
N ASP A 366 13.50 27.91 -41.45
CA ASP A 366 13.71 26.93 -40.37
C ASP A 366 15.19 26.61 -40.17
N THR A 367 15.96 26.58 -41.26
CA THR A 367 17.42 26.44 -41.20
C THR A 367 18.05 27.66 -40.49
N ALA A 368 17.58 28.87 -40.77
CA ALA A 368 18.07 30.08 -40.13
C ALA A 368 17.70 30.14 -38.63
N TRP A 369 16.49 29.70 -38.27
CA TRP A 369 16.04 29.68 -36.87
C TRP A 369 16.83 28.67 -36.03
N THR A 370 16.99 27.44 -36.52
CA THR A 370 17.77 26.40 -35.83
C THR A 370 19.25 26.77 -35.71
N ALA A 371 19.83 27.38 -36.75
CA ALA A 371 21.18 27.93 -36.70
C ALA A 371 21.31 29.05 -35.65
N ALA A 372 20.35 29.98 -35.58
CA ALA A 372 20.38 31.06 -34.58
C ALA A 372 20.32 30.54 -33.14
N VAL A 373 19.58 29.44 -32.88
CA VAL A 373 19.60 28.77 -31.57
C VAL A 373 20.97 28.17 -31.28
N GLY A 374 21.55 27.44 -32.24
CA GLY A 374 22.87 26.82 -32.11
C GLY A 374 23.99 27.84 -31.88
N ASP A 375 24.07 28.85 -32.75
CA ASP A 375 25.04 29.95 -32.66
C ASP A 375 24.91 30.72 -31.35
N GLY A 376 23.67 30.97 -30.91
CA GLY A 376 23.37 31.63 -29.65
C GLY A 376 23.88 30.85 -28.44
N LEU A 377 23.76 29.52 -28.44
CA LEU A 377 24.25 28.66 -27.36
C LEU A 377 25.78 28.49 -27.39
N THR A 378 26.37 28.35 -28.58
CA THR A 378 27.85 28.29 -28.73
C THR A 378 28.51 29.60 -28.30
N ALA A 379 27.90 30.75 -28.63
CA ALA A 379 28.35 32.07 -28.13
C ALA A 379 28.27 32.19 -26.59
N ARG A 380 27.52 31.32 -25.92
CA ARG A 380 27.38 31.22 -24.47
C ARG A 380 28.16 30.04 -23.86
N GLY A 381 29.07 29.42 -24.61
CA GLY A 381 30.01 28.43 -24.10
C GLY A 381 29.68 26.95 -24.40
N ALA A 382 28.55 26.67 -25.05
CA ALA A 382 28.11 25.30 -25.26
C ALA A 382 28.88 24.63 -26.42
N ARG A 383 29.34 23.40 -26.22
CA ARG A 383 29.98 22.59 -27.27
C ARG A 383 28.94 21.66 -27.87
N LEU A 384 28.32 22.09 -28.95
CA LEU A 384 27.25 21.33 -29.60
C LEU A 384 27.83 20.17 -30.43
N VAL A 385 27.26 18.98 -30.26
CA VAL A 385 27.50 17.79 -31.07
C VAL A 385 26.28 17.62 -31.98
N PRO A 386 26.32 18.09 -33.24
CA PRO A 386 25.15 18.12 -34.11
C PRO A 386 24.78 16.73 -34.60
N VAL A 387 23.50 16.39 -34.54
CA VAL A 387 22.92 15.19 -35.15
C VAL A 387 21.71 15.60 -35.97
N THR A 388 21.83 15.53 -37.29
CA THR A 388 20.71 15.79 -38.21
C THR A 388 19.94 14.49 -38.47
N VAL A 389 18.66 14.49 -38.16
CA VAL A 389 17.78 13.32 -38.23
C VAL A 389 16.89 13.43 -39.46
N ASP A 390 16.81 12.35 -40.24
CA ASP A 390 15.90 12.26 -41.38
C ASP A 390 14.46 12.09 -40.89
N PRO A 391 13.45 12.73 -41.52
CA PRO A 391 12.04 12.63 -41.11
C PRO A 391 11.48 11.21 -40.97
N ALA A 392 12.04 10.22 -41.67
CA ALA A 392 11.59 8.82 -41.63
C ALA A 392 12.50 7.91 -40.78
N THR A 393 13.42 8.48 -39.98
CA THR A 393 14.38 7.71 -39.17
C THR A 393 13.68 6.83 -38.12
N ASP A 394 14.04 5.55 -38.06
CA ASP A 394 13.56 4.61 -37.04
C ASP A 394 14.41 4.60 -35.76
N ARG A 395 13.91 3.91 -34.72
CA ARG A 395 14.54 3.82 -33.38
C ARG A 395 15.97 3.29 -33.44
N GLY A 396 16.22 2.21 -34.18
CA GLY A 396 17.55 1.59 -34.28
C GLY A 396 18.56 2.44 -35.03
N THR A 397 18.12 3.13 -36.08
CA THR A 397 18.97 4.06 -36.84
C THR A 397 19.32 5.28 -35.99
N LEU A 398 18.36 5.87 -35.29
CA LEU A 398 18.61 7.00 -34.40
C LEU A 398 19.52 6.60 -33.23
N GLN A 399 19.34 5.41 -32.66
CA GLN A 399 20.25 4.85 -31.65
C GLN A 399 21.69 4.82 -32.16
N GLN A 400 21.94 4.25 -33.35
CA GLN A 400 23.29 4.18 -33.92
C GLN A 400 23.91 5.56 -34.20
N GLN A 401 23.10 6.53 -34.63
CA GLN A 401 23.54 7.91 -34.82
C GLN A 401 23.95 8.53 -33.48
N ILE A 402 23.16 8.34 -32.43
CA ILE A 402 23.46 8.83 -31.07
C ILE A 402 24.74 8.17 -30.54
N GLU A 403 24.85 6.84 -30.60
CA GLU A 403 26.03 6.10 -30.17
C GLU A 403 27.30 6.55 -30.90
N THR A 404 27.20 6.85 -32.18
CA THR A 404 28.31 7.38 -32.97
C THR A 404 28.69 8.79 -32.51
N ALA A 405 27.71 9.65 -32.25
CA ALA A 405 27.92 11.02 -31.82
C ALA A 405 28.55 11.13 -30.41
N VAL A 406 28.21 10.22 -29.49
CA VAL A 406 28.71 10.25 -28.09
C VAL A 406 29.92 9.33 -27.85
N ARG A 407 30.36 8.56 -28.85
CA ARG A 407 31.44 7.56 -28.72
C ARG A 407 32.73 8.12 -28.11
N GLU A 408 33.12 9.31 -28.55
CA GLU A 408 34.41 9.91 -28.18
C GLU A 408 34.30 10.95 -27.07
N THR A 409 33.09 11.38 -26.72
CA THR A 409 32.88 12.47 -25.77
C THR A 409 31.57 12.27 -25.01
N PRO A 410 31.62 12.12 -23.67
CA PRO A 410 30.42 12.10 -22.86
C PRO A 410 29.70 13.45 -22.98
N VAL A 411 28.37 13.42 -22.98
CA VAL A 411 27.54 14.61 -23.13
C VAL A 411 26.87 14.96 -21.79
N ASP A 412 26.84 16.26 -21.50
CA ASP A 412 26.28 16.85 -20.29
C ASP A 412 24.77 17.09 -20.41
N GLY A 413 24.23 17.09 -21.63
CA GLY A 413 22.80 17.22 -21.90
C GLY A 413 22.43 17.00 -23.36
N VAL A 414 21.14 16.95 -23.63
CA VAL A 414 20.57 16.76 -24.97
C VAL A 414 19.58 17.88 -25.26
N ILE A 415 19.74 18.54 -26.41
CA ILE A 415 18.85 19.60 -26.90
C ILE A 415 18.21 19.07 -28.16
N SER A 416 16.88 18.91 -28.14
CA SER A 416 16.11 18.47 -29.29
C SER A 416 15.28 19.61 -29.85
N LEU A 417 15.60 20.02 -31.08
CA LEU A 417 14.76 20.90 -31.89
C LEU A 417 13.82 20.10 -32.82
N LEU A 418 13.78 18.77 -32.69
CA LEU A 418 12.95 17.92 -33.56
C LEU A 418 11.47 18.31 -33.46
N GLY A 419 11.01 18.70 -32.27
CA GLY A 419 9.63 19.08 -31.99
C GLY A 419 9.09 20.27 -32.78
N THR A 420 9.95 21.04 -33.48
CA THR A 420 9.51 22.18 -34.30
C THR A 420 9.05 21.79 -35.70
N ASP A 421 9.30 20.54 -36.13
CA ASP A 421 8.92 20.07 -37.46
C ASP A 421 7.45 19.67 -37.51
N GLU A 422 6.61 20.54 -38.06
CA GLU A 422 5.17 20.36 -38.15
C GLU A 422 4.71 19.55 -39.37
N ARG A 423 5.63 19.20 -40.29
CA ARG A 423 5.28 18.47 -41.50
C ARG A 423 4.65 17.12 -41.15
N PRO A 424 3.68 16.62 -41.92
CA PRO A 424 3.13 15.28 -41.71
C PRO A 424 4.22 14.21 -41.83
N HIS A 425 4.26 13.26 -40.90
CA HIS A 425 5.22 12.16 -40.94
C HIS A 425 4.95 11.24 -42.15
N PRO A 426 5.97 10.86 -42.95
CA PRO A 426 5.77 10.12 -44.21
C PRO A 426 5.03 8.79 -44.06
N GLY A 427 5.28 8.04 -42.98
CA GLY A 427 4.62 6.76 -42.70
C GLY A 427 3.34 6.86 -41.86
N HIS A 428 3.13 8.00 -41.18
CA HIS A 428 2.02 8.20 -40.24
C HIS A 428 1.51 9.64 -40.34
N PRO A 429 0.78 10.02 -41.40
CA PRO A 429 0.43 11.43 -41.68
C PRO A 429 -0.43 12.12 -40.61
N ALA A 430 -1.03 11.36 -39.69
CA ALA A 430 -1.75 11.90 -38.53
C ALA A 430 -0.84 12.52 -37.46
N LEU A 431 0.48 12.26 -37.53
CA LEU A 431 1.50 12.83 -36.65
C LEU A 431 2.35 13.83 -37.41
N SER A 432 2.87 14.84 -36.70
CA SER A 432 3.98 15.63 -37.22
C SER A 432 5.29 14.84 -37.13
N VAL A 433 6.24 15.12 -38.02
CA VAL A 433 7.61 14.59 -37.98
C VAL A 433 8.22 14.85 -36.59
N GLY A 434 8.05 16.05 -36.06
CA GLY A 434 8.58 16.40 -34.75
C GLY A 434 7.99 15.59 -33.60
N THR A 435 6.71 15.24 -33.67
CA THR A 435 6.07 14.37 -32.66
C THR A 435 6.61 12.95 -32.75
N ALA A 436 6.67 12.39 -33.96
CA ALA A 436 7.16 11.03 -34.19
C ALA A 436 8.62 10.88 -33.73
N LEU A 437 9.50 11.79 -34.18
CA LEU A 437 10.91 11.76 -33.81
C LEU A 437 11.16 12.06 -32.33
N SER A 438 10.29 12.83 -31.65
CA SER A 438 10.42 13.03 -30.20
C SER A 438 10.21 11.74 -29.40
N ILE A 439 9.28 10.88 -29.83
CA ILE A 439 9.06 9.56 -29.23
C ILE A 439 10.29 8.68 -29.47
N THR A 440 10.70 8.60 -30.74
CA THR A 440 11.87 7.80 -31.17
C THR A 440 13.13 8.24 -30.45
N LEU A 441 13.32 9.54 -30.21
CA LEU A 441 14.48 10.09 -29.50
C LEU A 441 14.53 9.66 -28.03
N VAL A 442 13.41 9.76 -27.30
CA VAL A 442 13.37 9.36 -25.89
C VAL A 442 13.73 7.88 -25.72
N GLN A 443 13.22 7.03 -26.63
CA GLN A 443 13.52 5.60 -26.68
C GLN A 443 14.99 5.35 -27.04
N ALA A 444 15.48 5.94 -28.14
CA ALA A 444 16.84 5.74 -28.65
C ALA A 444 17.92 6.21 -27.66
N LEU A 445 17.68 7.29 -26.90
CA LEU A 445 18.57 7.72 -25.82
C LEU A 445 18.68 6.67 -24.71
N GLY A 446 17.58 5.96 -24.43
CA GLY A 446 17.55 4.87 -23.45
C GLY A 446 18.38 3.68 -23.94
N ASP A 447 18.15 3.27 -25.19
CA ASP A 447 18.86 2.15 -25.81
C ASP A 447 20.37 2.40 -25.93
N ALA A 448 20.75 3.64 -26.24
CA ALA A 448 22.15 4.06 -26.33
C ALA A 448 22.82 4.27 -24.95
N GLY A 449 22.09 4.11 -23.84
CA GLY A 449 22.63 4.31 -22.49
C GLY A 449 22.98 5.75 -22.14
N VAL A 450 22.41 6.74 -22.83
CA VAL A 450 22.68 8.16 -22.59
C VAL A 450 21.88 8.65 -21.38
N GLY A 451 22.56 8.85 -20.26
CA GLY A 451 21.97 9.33 -19.00
C GLY A 451 21.74 10.85 -18.91
N ALA A 452 22.15 11.61 -19.92
CA ALA A 452 22.12 13.07 -19.90
C ALA A 452 20.68 13.64 -20.03
N PRO A 453 20.36 14.78 -19.42
CA PRO A 453 19.03 15.37 -19.44
C PRO A 453 18.61 15.85 -20.84
N LEU A 454 17.45 15.39 -21.31
CA LEU A 454 16.81 15.80 -22.55
C LEU A 454 15.92 17.03 -22.38
N TRP A 455 16.24 18.09 -23.11
CA TRP A 455 15.43 19.29 -23.28
C TRP A 455 14.78 19.28 -24.67
N ALA A 456 13.45 19.18 -24.68
CA ALA A 456 12.65 19.20 -25.90
C ALA A 456 12.12 20.62 -26.14
N LEU A 457 12.51 21.21 -27.28
CA LEU A 457 12.19 22.58 -27.62
C LEU A 457 11.07 22.65 -28.66
N THR A 458 10.21 23.65 -28.49
CA THR A 458 9.16 24.04 -29.44
C THR A 458 9.32 25.50 -29.85
N LYS A 459 8.69 25.89 -30.96
CA LYS A 459 8.74 27.24 -31.55
C LYS A 459 7.33 27.80 -31.61
N SER A 460 7.05 28.83 -30.79
CA SER A 460 5.75 29.49 -30.70
C SER A 460 4.58 28.50 -30.52
N ALA A 461 4.77 27.41 -29.78
CA ALA A 461 3.74 26.41 -29.52
C ALA A 461 2.83 26.80 -28.34
N MET A 462 3.31 27.66 -27.46
CA MET A 462 2.59 28.07 -26.25
C MET A 462 2.22 29.55 -26.29
N SER A 463 1.08 29.91 -25.71
CA SER A 463 0.70 31.32 -25.52
C SER A 463 0.90 31.73 -24.08
N THR A 464 1.77 32.71 -23.82
CA THR A 464 1.93 33.35 -22.51
C THR A 464 1.00 34.55 -22.31
N GLY A 465 0.29 34.96 -23.37
CA GLY A 465 -0.65 36.08 -23.36
C GLY A 465 -0.90 36.64 -24.76
N ARG A 466 -1.72 37.69 -24.83
CA ARG A 466 -2.22 38.29 -26.09
C ARG A 466 -1.16 38.89 -27.02
N SER A 467 0.07 39.05 -26.55
CA SER A 467 1.18 39.58 -27.36
C SER A 467 1.92 38.52 -28.16
N ASP A 468 1.66 37.24 -27.89
CA ASP A 468 2.30 36.13 -28.58
C ASP A 468 1.58 35.87 -29.92
N ALA A 469 2.31 35.30 -30.88
CA ALA A 469 1.73 34.82 -32.12
C ALA A 469 0.71 33.70 -31.84
N ALA A 470 -0.15 33.41 -32.83
CA ALA A 470 -1.08 32.30 -32.72
C ALA A 470 -0.30 30.98 -32.48
N PRO A 471 -0.58 30.23 -31.40
CA PRO A 471 0.23 29.08 -31.06
C PRO A 471 0.03 27.92 -32.04
N SER A 472 1.08 27.12 -32.19
CA SER A 472 0.98 25.85 -32.93
C SER A 472 0.17 24.82 -32.14
N ALA A 473 -0.89 24.27 -32.75
CA ALA A 473 -1.66 23.19 -32.15
C ALA A 473 -0.88 21.86 -32.13
N VAL A 474 -0.15 21.54 -33.21
CA VAL A 474 0.48 20.22 -33.38
C VAL A 474 1.74 20.06 -32.52
N GLN A 475 2.51 21.13 -32.31
CA GLN A 475 3.67 21.09 -31.42
C GLN A 475 3.30 20.84 -29.95
N ASN A 476 2.04 21.08 -29.55
CA ASN A 476 1.58 20.75 -28.20
C ASN A 476 1.59 19.23 -27.94
N ALA A 477 1.58 18.39 -28.98
CA ALA A 477 1.77 16.94 -28.82
C ALA A 477 3.10 16.61 -28.11
N VAL A 478 4.17 17.34 -28.42
CA VAL A 478 5.50 17.19 -27.79
C VAL A 478 5.43 17.53 -26.31
N TRP A 479 4.60 18.51 -25.92
CA TRP A 479 4.41 18.87 -24.51
C TRP A 479 3.61 17.83 -23.73
N GLY A 480 2.55 17.28 -24.32
CA GLY A 480 1.81 16.17 -23.71
C GLY A 480 2.70 14.94 -23.52
N LEU A 481 3.44 14.56 -24.57
CA LEU A 481 4.44 13.48 -24.55
C LEU A 481 5.51 13.73 -23.47
N GLY A 482 6.11 14.92 -23.47
CA GLY A 482 7.23 15.26 -22.60
C GLY A 482 6.84 15.29 -21.12
N ARG A 483 5.60 15.67 -20.79
CA ARG A 483 5.07 15.56 -19.42
C ARG A 483 5.00 14.11 -18.94
N VAL A 484 4.70 13.16 -19.82
CA VAL A 484 4.72 11.72 -19.48
C VAL A 484 6.15 11.19 -19.41
N ALA A 485 7.02 11.61 -20.33
CA ALA A 485 8.45 11.27 -20.29
C ALA A 485 9.14 11.77 -19.01
N ALA A 486 8.73 12.92 -18.47
CA ALA A 486 9.20 13.44 -17.20
C ALA A 486 8.86 12.53 -16.00
N LEU A 487 7.74 11.78 -16.08
CA LEU A 487 7.29 10.84 -15.05
C LEU A 487 8.01 9.48 -15.20
N GLU A 488 8.09 8.95 -16.42
CA GLU A 488 8.64 7.61 -16.67
C GLU A 488 10.18 7.58 -16.74
N HIS A 489 10.81 8.69 -17.13
CA HIS A 489 12.26 8.80 -17.31
C HIS A 489 12.85 10.01 -16.58
N SER A 490 12.42 10.24 -15.33
CA SER A 490 12.71 11.47 -14.57
C SER A 490 14.19 11.85 -14.49
N ARG A 491 15.10 10.86 -14.39
CA ARG A 491 16.56 11.07 -14.34
C ARG A 491 17.17 11.59 -15.65
N ARG A 492 16.57 11.24 -16.79
CA ARG A 492 17.07 11.59 -18.14
C ARG A 492 16.26 12.71 -18.80
N TRP A 493 15.24 13.22 -18.12
CA TRP A 493 14.40 14.30 -18.65
C TRP A 493 14.85 15.65 -18.09
N GLY A 494 15.26 16.57 -18.97
CA GLY A 494 15.57 17.95 -18.61
C GLY A 494 14.29 18.77 -18.48
N GLY A 495 13.56 18.94 -19.58
CA GLY A 495 12.32 19.72 -19.58
C GLY A 495 11.82 20.08 -20.98
N LEU A 496 10.76 20.89 -21.01
CA LEU A 496 10.10 21.44 -22.18
C LEU A 496 10.34 22.96 -22.23
N VAL A 497 10.79 23.46 -23.38
CA VAL A 497 11.05 24.90 -23.57
C VAL A 497 10.41 25.40 -24.84
N ASP A 498 9.51 26.39 -24.72
CA ASP A 498 8.93 27.07 -25.88
C ASP A 498 9.69 28.37 -26.16
N LEU A 499 10.23 28.48 -27.38
CA LEU A 499 10.98 29.63 -27.86
C LEU A 499 10.13 30.53 -28.77
N PRO A 500 10.43 31.83 -28.85
CA PRO A 500 9.74 32.71 -29.77
C PRO A 500 10.25 32.52 -31.21
N GLU A 501 9.49 33.06 -32.16
CA GLU A 501 9.82 33.02 -33.59
C GLU A 501 11.13 33.72 -33.94
N THR A 502 11.53 34.73 -33.15
CA THR A 502 12.80 35.45 -33.31
C THR A 502 13.77 35.12 -32.19
N ILE A 503 14.95 34.60 -32.55
CA ILE A 503 16.04 34.32 -31.61
C ILE A 503 17.02 35.48 -31.60
N ASP A 504 17.01 36.26 -30.51
CA ASP A 504 17.99 37.32 -30.26
C ASP A 504 18.98 36.89 -29.15
N GLU A 505 19.99 37.73 -28.91
CA GLU A 505 21.01 37.47 -27.90
C GLU A 505 20.42 37.29 -26.47
N ARG A 506 19.29 37.94 -26.17
CA ARG A 506 18.62 37.84 -24.87
C ARG A 506 17.89 36.51 -24.74
N VAL A 507 17.22 36.06 -25.78
CA VAL A 507 16.55 34.75 -25.85
C VAL A 507 17.60 33.65 -25.72
N ALA A 508 18.72 33.74 -26.44
CA ALA A 508 19.81 32.77 -26.33
C ALA A 508 20.41 32.73 -24.91
N GLY A 509 20.66 33.89 -24.28
CA GLY A 509 21.17 33.94 -22.90
C GLY A 509 20.19 33.39 -21.86
N ARG A 510 18.87 33.56 -22.07
CA ARG A 510 17.82 32.96 -21.24
C ARG A 510 17.74 31.45 -21.43
N LEU A 511 17.84 30.99 -22.67
CA LEU A 511 17.84 29.56 -22.98
C LEU A 511 19.04 28.88 -22.31
N ALA A 512 20.24 29.44 -22.45
CA ALA A 512 21.43 28.94 -21.76
C ALA A 512 21.23 28.85 -20.24
N ALA A 513 20.61 29.88 -19.62
CA ALA A 513 20.30 29.86 -18.19
C ALA A 513 19.29 28.76 -17.80
N VAL A 514 18.27 28.51 -18.63
CA VAL A 514 17.26 27.47 -18.40
C VAL A 514 17.87 26.08 -18.54
N LEU A 515 18.68 25.85 -19.58
CA LEU A 515 19.34 24.56 -19.82
C LEU A 515 20.42 24.26 -18.78
N GLY A 516 21.11 25.29 -18.28
CA GLY A 516 22.18 25.19 -17.29
C GLY A 516 21.70 25.08 -15.84
N GLN A 517 20.39 24.96 -15.59
CA GLN A 517 19.86 24.71 -14.25
C GLN A 517 20.49 23.43 -13.68
N SER A 518 21.23 23.55 -12.57
CA SER A 518 21.80 22.40 -11.85
C SER A 518 20.86 21.93 -10.74
N ALA A 519 20.79 20.62 -10.53
CA ALA A 519 20.16 20.02 -9.34
C ALA A 519 21.00 20.35 -8.09
N GLY A 520 20.91 21.61 -7.64
CA GLY A 520 21.76 22.15 -6.57
C GLY A 520 21.97 23.66 -6.66
N ASN A 521 20.97 24.43 -7.13
CA ASN A 521 21.07 25.88 -7.14
C ASN A 521 21.23 26.41 -5.71
N GLN A 522 22.33 27.12 -5.46
CA GLN A 522 22.70 27.70 -4.15
C GLN A 522 21.72 28.78 -3.64
N ASP A 523 20.76 29.19 -4.47
CA ASP A 523 19.78 30.25 -4.20
C ASP A 523 18.40 29.73 -3.74
N GLY A 524 18.21 28.41 -3.58
CA GLY A 524 16.95 27.84 -3.07
C GLY A 524 15.76 27.88 -4.04
N ASN A 525 15.95 28.23 -5.32
CA ASN A 525 14.90 28.20 -6.33
C ASN A 525 14.65 26.78 -6.88
N GLN A 526 13.36 26.43 -7.04
CA GLN A 526 12.90 25.19 -7.65
C GLN A 526 13.35 25.08 -9.13
N VAL A 527 13.72 23.88 -9.57
CA VAL A 527 14.08 23.61 -10.97
C VAL A 527 12.83 23.70 -11.85
N GLU A 528 12.91 24.46 -12.94
CA GLU A 528 11.82 24.67 -13.89
C GLU A 528 12.00 23.78 -15.11
N ASP A 529 10.97 22.98 -15.41
CA ASP A 529 10.99 22.01 -16.51
C ASP A 529 9.88 22.21 -17.54
N GLN A 530 9.05 23.23 -17.38
CA GLN A 530 8.00 23.63 -18.32
C GLN A 530 8.05 25.15 -18.48
N VAL A 531 8.83 25.59 -19.47
CA VAL A 531 9.29 26.98 -19.59
C VAL A 531 8.90 27.59 -20.94
N ALA A 532 8.44 28.83 -20.94
CA ALA A 532 8.30 29.63 -22.15
C ALA A 532 9.25 30.83 -22.06
N ILE A 533 10.08 31.00 -23.09
CA ILE A 533 11.01 32.13 -23.20
C ILE A 533 10.42 33.11 -24.20
N ARG A 534 10.32 34.38 -23.80
CA ARG A 534 9.89 35.49 -24.66
C ARG A 534 10.87 36.63 -24.56
N ALA A 535 10.76 37.62 -25.44
CA ALA A 535 11.57 38.84 -25.37
C ALA A 535 11.46 39.55 -24.00
N ARG A 536 10.30 39.44 -23.35
CA ARG A 536 10.02 40.08 -22.05
C ARG A 536 10.58 39.34 -20.83
N GLY A 537 10.86 38.04 -20.93
CA GLY A 537 11.32 37.26 -19.79
C GLY A 537 11.18 35.75 -19.98
N VAL A 538 11.43 35.02 -18.88
CA VAL A 538 11.22 33.58 -18.76
C VAL A 538 9.95 33.36 -17.95
N TYR A 539 9.11 32.44 -18.38
CA TYR A 539 7.83 32.13 -17.77
C TYR A 539 7.79 30.64 -17.41
N GLY A 540 7.40 30.33 -16.18
CA GLY A 540 7.16 28.96 -15.72
C GLY A 540 5.67 28.65 -15.80
N ARG A 541 5.33 27.42 -16.20
CA ARG A 541 3.94 26.96 -16.23
C ARG A 541 3.47 26.63 -14.82
N ARG A 542 2.24 27.05 -14.46
CA ARG A 542 1.62 26.85 -13.13
C ARG A 542 0.16 26.45 -13.27
N LEU A 543 -0.32 25.63 -12.33
CA LEU A 543 -1.74 25.34 -12.15
C LEU A 543 -2.28 26.19 -11.00
N SER A 544 -3.45 26.79 -11.18
CA SER A 544 -4.12 27.61 -10.16
C SER A 544 -5.62 27.34 -10.14
N HIS A 545 -6.25 27.46 -8.97
CA HIS A 545 -7.71 27.46 -8.84
C HIS A 545 -8.35 28.54 -9.71
N ALA A 546 -9.42 28.19 -10.43
CA ALA A 546 -10.12 29.06 -11.37
C ALA A 546 -11.64 28.96 -11.21
N PRO A 547 -12.21 29.25 -10.02
CA PRO A 547 -13.66 29.25 -9.82
C PRO A 547 -14.32 30.23 -10.79
N ALA A 548 -15.54 29.93 -11.25
CA ALA A 548 -16.18 30.81 -12.22
C ALA A 548 -16.45 32.19 -11.62
N GLY A 549 -15.86 33.21 -12.24
CA GLY A 549 -16.28 34.59 -11.99
C GLY A 549 -17.74 34.76 -12.41
N ARG A 550 -18.55 35.45 -11.59
CA ARG A 550 -19.94 35.82 -11.93
C ARG A 550 -19.97 36.71 -13.18
N LYS A 551 -20.01 36.10 -14.37
CA LYS A 551 -20.35 36.77 -15.62
C LYS A 551 -21.81 36.48 -15.92
N GLY A 552 -22.59 37.52 -16.22
CA GLY A 552 -24.03 37.43 -16.45
C GLY A 552 -24.44 36.83 -17.80
N ARG A 553 -23.56 36.11 -18.50
CA ARG A 553 -23.89 35.46 -19.78
C ARG A 553 -24.27 34.02 -19.52
N VAL A 554 -25.52 33.67 -19.83
CA VAL A 554 -25.98 32.28 -19.90
C VAL A 554 -25.87 31.85 -21.35
N TRP A 555 -25.07 30.82 -21.60
CA TRP A 555 -24.95 30.19 -22.91
C TRP A 555 -26.13 29.24 -23.14
N SER A 556 -26.65 29.24 -24.36
CA SER A 556 -27.70 28.31 -24.81
C SER A 556 -27.42 27.90 -26.26
N PRO A 557 -27.62 26.62 -26.63
CA PRO A 557 -27.45 26.19 -28.01
C PRO A 557 -28.48 26.85 -28.92
N ARG A 558 -28.09 27.20 -30.16
CA ARG A 558 -29.00 27.63 -31.23
C ARG A 558 -28.86 26.68 -32.41
N GLY A 559 -29.96 26.31 -33.06
CA GLY A 559 -29.93 25.47 -34.25
C GLY A 559 -29.31 24.08 -34.02
N THR A 560 -28.34 23.72 -34.87
CA THR A 560 -27.78 22.36 -34.94
C THR A 560 -26.48 22.23 -34.15
N VAL A 561 -26.38 21.22 -33.28
CA VAL A 561 -25.15 20.88 -32.55
C VAL A 561 -24.61 19.53 -33.01
N LEU A 562 -23.36 19.50 -33.48
CA LEU A 562 -22.62 18.28 -33.81
C LEU A 562 -21.87 17.76 -32.58
N ILE A 563 -22.07 16.50 -32.24
CA ILE A 563 -21.35 15.80 -31.17
C ILE A 563 -20.58 14.62 -31.77
N THR A 564 -19.26 14.75 -31.88
CA THR A 564 -18.40 13.64 -32.34
C THR A 564 -18.11 12.67 -31.21
N GLY A 565 -18.16 11.37 -31.50
CA GLY A 565 -18.24 10.37 -30.43
C GLY A 565 -19.56 10.45 -29.66
N GLY A 566 -20.60 11.02 -30.28
CA GLY A 566 -21.88 11.35 -29.65
C GLY A 566 -22.69 10.14 -29.17
N THR A 567 -22.36 8.94 -29.65
CA THR A 567 -22.95 7.68 -29.17
C THR A 567 -22.14 7.01 -28.05
N GLY A 568 -21.02 7.61 -27.60
CA GLY A 568 -20.26 7.16 -26.43
C GLY A 568 -20.84 7.72 -25.14
N ALA A 569 -20.37 7.23 -23.99
CA ALA A 569 -20.91 7.62 -22.67
C ALA A 569 -20.89 9.14 -22.44
N LEU A 570 -19.73 9.78 -22.60
CA LEU A 570 -19.59 11.23 -22.44
C LEU A 570 -20.47 12.01 -23.44
N GLY A 571 -20.44 11.61 -24.71
CA GLY A 571 -21.26 12.21 -25.76
C GLY A 571 -22.75 12.12 -25.46
N GLY A 572 -23.22 10.99 -24.92
CA GLY A 572 -24.60 10.78 -24.52
C GLY A 572 -25.05 11.67 -23.36
N HIS A 573 -24.23 11.85 -22.33
CA HIS A 573 -24.55 12.80 -21.24
C HIS A 573 -24.65 14.24 -21.74
N VAL A 574 -23.73 14.65 -22.62
CA VAL A 574 -23.75 15.98 -23.22
C VAL A 574 -24.95 16.17 -24.15
N ALA A 575 -25.30 15.16 -24.94
CA ALA A 575 -26.48 15.19 -25.80
C ALA A 575 -27.78 15.39 -25.00
N ARG A 576 -27.95 14.67 -23.89
CA ARG A 576 -29.12 14.82 -22.99
C ARG A 576 -29.23 16.22 -22.42
N TRP A 577 -28.09 16.78 -21.98
CA TRP A 577 -28.05 18.15 -21.49
C TRP A 577 -28.40 19.18 -22.58
N LEU A 578 -27.84 19.04 -23.79
CA LEU A 578 -28.12 19.94 -24.89
C LEU A 578 -29.58 19.87 -25.36
N ALA A 579 -30.19 18.68 -25.36
CA ALA A 579 -31.61 18.52 -25.65
C ALA A 579 -32.46 19.27 -24.61
N GLY A 580 -32.19 19.07 -23.32
CA GLY A 580 -32.85 19.79 -22.22
C GLY A 580 -32.58 21.31 -22.21
N ALA A 581 -31.45 21.74 -22.79
CA ALA A 581 -31.09 23.14 -22.96
C ALA A 581 -31.70 23.81 -24.20
N GLY A 582 -32.45 23.05 -25.02
CA GLY A 582 -33.21 23.56 -26.17
C GLY A 582 -32.50 23.49 -27.51
N ALA A 583 -31.56 22.56 -27.72
CA ALA A 583 -30.98 22.31 -29.04
C ALA A 583 -32.06 21.86 -30.04
N GLU A 584 -32.16 22.51 -31.20
CA GLU A 584 -33.19 22.20 -32.21
C GLU A 584 -32.87 20.88 -32.95
N HIS A 585 -31.58 20.64 -33.23
CA HIS A 585 -31.10 19.44 -33.91
C HIS A 585 -29.77 18.97 -33.32
N LEU A 586 -29.69 17.69 -32.94
CA LEU A 586 -28.46 17.03 -32.52
C LEU A 586 -27.97 16.09 -33.62
N VAL A 587 -26.73 16.28 -34.07
CA VAL A 587 -26.04 15.37 -34.99
C VAL A 587 -25.02 14.59 -34.19
N LEU A 588 -25.29 13.32 -33.92
CA LEU A 588 -24.41 12.42 -33.18
C LEU A 588 -23.61 11.59 -34.17
N THR A 589 -22.28 11.64 -34.10
CA THR A 589 -21.43 10.83 -34.97
C THR A 589 -20.61 9.82 -34.21
N SER A 590 -20.43 8.66 -34.84
CA SER A 590 -19.44 7.66 -34.47
C SER A 590 -19.11 6.81 -35.69
N ARG A 591 -18.04 6.01 -35.66
CA ARG A 591 -17.69 5.10 -36.76
C ARG A 591 -18.82 4.13 -37.12
N ARG A 592 -19.63 3.73 -36.13
CA ARG A 592 -20.75 2.78 -36.30
C ARG A 592 -22.09 3.47 -36.57
N GLY A 593 -22.20 4.79 -36.37
CA GLY A 593 -23.47 5.51 -36.50
C GLY A 593 -24.57 4.91 -35.63
N ILE A 594 -25.75 4.68 -36.22
CA ILE A 594 -26.91 4.11 -35.52
C ILE A 594 -26.69 2.67 -35.05
N ASP A 595 -25.73 1.95 -35.64
CA ASP A 595 -25.38 0.58 -35.25
C ASP A 595 -24.48 0.52 -34.00
N ALA A 596 -24.14 1.68 -33.40
CA ALA A 596 -23.46 1.70 -32.12
C ALA A 596 -24.40 1.20 -30.99
N PRO A 597 -23.90 0.38 -30.04
CA PRO A 597 -24.67 -0.08 -28.89
C PRO A 597 -25.33 1.08 -28.14
N GLY A 598 -26.65 0.97 -27.89
CA GLY A 598 -27.44 1.99 -27.20
C GLY A 598 -27.77 3.25 -28.02
N ALA A 599 -27.31 3.37 -29.27
CA ALA A 599 -27.54 4.59 -30.07
C ALA A 599 -29.01 4.78 -30.48
N ALA A 600 -29.76 3.71 -30.75
CA ALA A 600 -31.19 3.77 -31.05
C ALA A 600 -32.02 4.22 -29.84
N ASP A 601 -31.67 3.74 -28.65
CA ASP A 601 -32.33 4.12 -27.38
C ASP A 601 -32.02 5.58 -27.05
N LEU A 602 -30.75 5.98 -27.14
CA LEU A 602 -30.32 7.37 -26.94
C LEU A 602 -31.02 8.31 -27.92
N LYS A 603 -31.14 7.93 -29.19
CA LYS A 603 -31.88 8.72 -30.19
C LYS A 603 -33.33 8.93 -29.75
N SER A 604 -34.02 7.85 -29.38
CA SER A 604 -35.44 7.90 -28.97
C SER A 604 -35.63 8.75 -27.72
N GLU A 605 -34.72 8.65 -26.75
CA GLU A 605 -34.71 9.46 -25.52
C GLU A 605 -34.57 10.96 -25.83
N LEU A 606 -33.62 11.33 -26.68
CA LEU A 606 -33.36 12.72 -27.06
C LEU A 606 -34.49 13.33 -27.90
N GLU A 607 -35.13 12.53 -28.76
CA GLU A 607 -36.33 12.95 -29.50
C GLU A 607 -37.53 13.19 -28.56
N ALA A 608 -37.67 12.39 -27.50
CA ALA A 608 -38.68 12.59 -26.47
C ALA A 608 -38.46 13.87 -25.65
N LEU A 609 -37.20 14.35 -25.54
CA LEU A 609 -36.85 15.63 -24.93
C LEU A 609 -37.10 16.84 -25.85
N GLY A 610 -37.48 16.62 -27.12
CA GLY A 610 -37.92 17.67 -28.04
C GLY A 610 -36.91 18.10 -29.11
N SER A 611 -35.73 17.48 -29.17
CA SER A 611 -34.73 17.76 -30.21
C SER A 611 -34.89 16.84 -31.42
N ARG A 612 -34.69 17.34 -32.64
CA ARG A 612 -34.45 16.45 -33.80
C ARG A 612 -33.12 15.73 -33.60
N VAL A 613 -33.00 14.46 -33.95
CA VAL A 613 -31.74 13.71 -33.79
C VAL A 613 -31.35 12.97 -35.07
N THR A 614 -30.12 13.22 -35.55
CA THR A 614 -29.47 12.43 -36.59
C THR A 614 -28.32 11.66 -35.98
N VAL A 615 -28.27 10.35 -36.18
CA VAL A 615 -27.11 9.52 -35.82
C VAL A 615 -26.43 9.08 -37.11
N ALA A 616 -25.23 9.60 -37.38
CA ALA A 616 -24.52 9.37 -38.63
C ALA A 616 -23.24 8.54 -38.41
N ALA A 617 -23.01 7.57 -39.31
CA ALA A 617 -21.74 6.86 -39.37
C ALA A 617 -20.69 7.77 -40.02
N CYS A 618 -19.71 8.22 -39.25
CA CYS A 618 -18.66 9.11 -39.72
C CYS A 618 -17.39 8.86 -38.90
N ASP A 619 -16.28 8.57 -39.58
CA ASP A 619 -14.96 8.59 -38.97
C ASP A 619 -14.41 10.02 -39.03
N VAL A 620 -14.20 10.61 -37.86
CA VAL A 620 -13.69 11.99 -37.77
C VAL A 620 -12.22 12.10 -38.18
N ALA A 621 -11.48 11.00 -38.19
CA ALA A 621 -10.13 10.96 -38.74
C ALA A 621 -10.13 10.99 -40.28
N ASP A 622 -11.27 10.83 -40.96
CA ASP A 622 -11.41 11.01 -42.40
C ASP A 622 -11.94 12.41 -42.72
N ARG A 623 -11.06 13.30 -43.19
CA ARG A 623 -11.41 14.68 -43.58
C ARG A 623 -12.53 14.73 -44.62
N ALA A 624 -12.56 13.82 -45.60
CA ALA A 624 -13.57 13.82 -46.65
C ALA A 624 -14.94 13.40 -46.08
N ALA A 625 -14.97 12.42 -45.17
CA ALA A 625 -16.18 12.02 -44.47
C ALA A 625 -16.74 13.16 -43.61
N VAL A 626 -15.88 13.89 -42.89
CA VAL A 626 -16.29 15.08 -42.09
C VAL A 626 -16.84 16.18 -43.00
N ALA A 627 -16.20 16.45 -44.14
CA ALA A 627 -16.68 17.45 -45.08
C ALA A 627 -18.05 17.10 -45.67
N ALA A 628 -18.28 15.83 -46.02
CA ALA A 628 -19.57 15.36 -46.50
C ALA A 628 -20.67 15.51 -45.43
N LEU A 629 -20.37 15.15 -44.18
CA LEU A 629 -21.29 15.30 -43.06
C LEU A 629 -21.68 16.77 -42.82
N LEU A 630 -20.70 17.68 -42.82
CA LEU A 630 -20.95 19.12 -42.60
C LEU A 630 -21.72 19.76 -43.75
N ALA A 631 -21.55 19.25 -44.98
CA ALA A 631 -22.34 19.70 -46.13
C ALA A 631 -23.81 19.25 -46.05
N GLU A 632 -24.06 18.04 -45.53
CA GLU A 632 -25.42 17.51 -45.33
C GLU A 632 -26.12 18.14 -44.11
N HIS A 633 -25.36 18.44 -43.06
CA HIS A 633 -25.85 19.00 -41.82
C HIS A 633 -25.02 20.21 -41.41
N PRO A 634 -25.38 21.43 -41.87
CA PRO A 634 -24.76 22.65 -41.38
C PRO A 634 -24.94 22.80 -39.87
N VAL A 635 -23.85 23.11 -39.15
CA VAL A 635 -23.80 23.11 -37.68
C VAL A 635 -23.62 24.52 -37.13
N ASN A 636 -24.19 24.83 -35.97
CA ASN A 636 -23.99 26.09 -35.24
C ASN A 636 -23.02 25.93 -34.07
N ALA A 637 -22.90 24.71 -33.54
CA ALA A 637 -21.96 24.38 -32.48
C ALA A 637 -21.38 22.97 -32.67
N VAL A 638 -20.17 22.79 -32.17
CA VAL A 638 -19.46 21.50 -32.20
C VAL A 638 -19.05 21.13 -30.78
N VAL A 639 -19.25 19.86 -30.44
CA VAL A 639 -18.70 19.22 -29.24
C VAL A 639 -17.93 17.99 -29.68
N HIS A 640 -16.60 18.04 -29.52
CA HIS A 640 -15.72 16.96 -29.91
C HIS A 640 -15.41 16.06 -28.72
N THR A 641 -16.10 14.91 -28.62
CA THR A 641 -15.87 13.90 -27.56
C THR A 641 -15.23 12.61 -28.09
N ALA A 642 -14.88 12.57 -29.37
CA ALA A 642 -14.24 11.40 -29.98
C ALA A 642 -12.82 11.18 -29.41
N GLY A 643 -12.51 9.92 -29.12
CA GLY A 643 -11.18 9.48 -28.72
C GLY A 643 -11.20 8.02 -28.26
N VAL A 644 -10.01 7.48 -28.03
CA VAL A 644 -9.76 6.21 -27.36
C VAL A 644 -8.65 6.44 -26.33
N ASP A 645 -8.71 5.72 -25.21
CA ASP A 645 -7.60 5.68 -24.25
C ASP A 645 -6.85 4.34 -24.42
N HIS A 646 -5.54 4.40 -24.30
CA HIS A 646 -4.67 3.24 -24.40
C HIS A 646 -3.49 3.42 -23.45
N LEU A 647 -3.31 2.45 -22.54
CA LEU A 647 -2.20 2.41 -21.60
C LEU A 647 -1.06 1.60 -22.19
N GLU A 648 0.06 2.25 -22.46
CA GLU A 648 1.25 1.61 -23.01
C GLU A 648 2.51 2.27 -22.43
N ALA A 649 3.46 1.45 -21.96
CA ALA A 649 4.73 1.95 -21.45
C ALA A 649 5.54 2.60 -22.56
N PHE A 650 6.27 3.68 -22.24
CA PHE A 650 7.03 4.44 -23.24
C PHE A 650 8.00 3.58 -24.05
N GLU A 651 8.61 2.55 -23.44
CA GLU A 651 9.59 1.66 -24.10
C GLU A 651 8.98 0.64 -25.07
N ALA A 652 7.73 0.20 -24.82
CA ALA A 652 7.01 -0.76 -25.65
C ALA A 652 6.25 -0.08 -26.81
N MET A 653 6.04 1.22 -26.70
CA MET A 653 5.23 2.02 -27.61
C MET A 653 5.78 2.05 -29.02
N THR A 654 4.91 1.71 -29.98
CA THR A 654 5.20 1.81 -31.42
C THR A 654 4.67 3.12 -31.99
N LEU A 655 5.28 3.61 -33.08
CA LEU A 655 4.74 4.79 -33.78
C LEU A 655 3.32 4.55 -34.33
N GLY A 656 3.00 3.32 -34.72
CA GLY A 656 1.66 2.93 -35.18
C GLY A 656 0.62 3.04 -34.07
N SER A 657 0.86 2.40 -32.92
CA SER A 657 -0.07 2.47 -31.76
C SER A 657 -0.24 3.91 -31.27
N PHE A 658 0.84 4.70 -31.24
CA PHE A 658 0.76 6.12 -30.92
C PHE A 658 -0.08 6.91 -31.92
N ALA A 659 0.15 6.71 -33.23
CA ALA A 659 -0.58 7.40 -34.29
C ALA A 659 -2.08 7.10 -34.22
N ASP A 660 -2.48 5.87 -33.94
CA ASP A 660 -3.88 5.47 -33.84
C ASP A 660 -4.62 6.22 -32.71
N VAL A 661 -3.99 6.33 -31.53
CA VAL A 661 -4.56 7.06 -30.38
C VAL A 661 -4.66 8.56 -30.67
N VAL A 662 -3.60 9.15 -31.22
CA VAL A 662 -3.60 10.59 -31.56
C VAL A 662 -4.61 10.89 -32.67
N SER A 663 -4.67 10.06 -33.71
CA SER A 663 -5.60 10.23 -34.84
C SER A 663 -7.05 10.25 -34.39
N ALA A 664 -7.45 9.30 -33.53
CA ALA A 664 -8.83 9.19 -33.05
C ALA A 664 -9.35 10.45 -32.33
N LYS A 665 -8.46 11.28 -31.78
CA LYS A 665 -8.81 12.45 -30.97
C LYS A 665 -8.36 13.77 -31.59
N ALA A 666 -7.09 13.91 -31.98
CA ALA A 666 -6.53 15.15 -32.49
C ALA A 666 -6.88 15.42 -33.96
N ALA A 667 -6.79 14.42 -34.83
CA ALA A 667 -7.02 14.62 -36.27
C ALA A 667 -8.45 15.11 -36.56
N GLY A 668 -9.45 14.52 -35.90
CA GLY A 668 -10.84 14.96 -36.03
C GLY A 668 -11.07 16.40 -35.61
N ALA A 669 -10.45 16.86 -34.53
CA ALA A 669 -10.54 18.25 -34.09
C ALA A 669 -9.87 19.22 -35.09
N LEU A 670 -8.73 18.82 -35.67
CA LEU A 670 -8.04 19.60 -36.69
C LEU A 670 -8.85 19.69 -38.00
N HIS A 671 -9.47 18.60 -38.44
CA HIS A 671 -10.38 18.62 -39.60
C HIS A 671 -11.58 19.54 -39.37
N LEU A 672 -12.17 19.49 -38.16
CA LEU A 672 -13.28 20.37 -37.79
C LEU A 672 -12.86 21.84 -37.74
N ASP A 673 -11.66 22.17 -37.24
CA ASP A 673 -11.13 23.54 -37.27
C ASP A 673 -10.93 24.05 -38.70
N GLU A 674 -10.34 23.22 -39.56
CA GLU A 674 -10.06 23.54 -40.96
C GLU A 674 -11.37 23.78 -41.75
N LEU A 675 -12.32 22.84 -41.65
CA LEU A 675 -13.57 22.86 -42.43
C LEU A 675 -14.57 23.91 -41.93
N LEU A 676 -14.47 24.34 -40.67
CA LEU A 676 -15.32 25.37 -40.05
C LEU A 676 -14.57 26.68 -39.79
N ALA A 677 -13.46 26.91 -40.49
CA ALA A 677 -12.62 28.10 -40.32
C ALA A 677 -13.35 29.41 -40.66
N ASP A 678 -14.23 29.38 -41.66
CA ASP A 678 -14.94 30.56 -42.19
C ASP A 678 -16.36 30.71 -41.60
N GLN A 679 -16.74 29.85 -40.66
CA GLN A 679 -18.08 29.83 -40.08
C GLN A 679 -18.10 30.39 -38.65
N GLU A 680 -19.04 31.29 -38.37
CA GLU A 680 -19.30 31.75 -37.01
C GLU A 680 -20.07 30.66 -36.23
N LEU A 681 -19.42 30.12 -35.19
CA LEU A 681 -19.99 29.09 -34.32
C LEU A 681 -20.29 29.65 -32.93
N ASP A 682 -21.38 29.19 -32.33
CA ASP A 682 -21.80 29.53 -30.97
C ASP A 682 -20.91 28.88 -29.91
N ALA A 683 -20.40 27.69 -30.22
CA ALA A 683 -19.43 26.97 -29.41
C ALA A 683 -18.62 25.99 -30.27
N PHE A 684 -17.35 25.81 -29.90
CA PHE A 684 -16.48 24.77 -30.42
C PHE A 684 -15.78 24.14 -29.21
N VAL A 685 -16.36 23.07 -28.69
CA VAL A 685 -15.95 22.46 -27.43
C VAL A 685 -15.07 21.24 -27.71
N LEU A 686 -13.91 21.19 -27.06
CA LEU A 686 -12.97 20.08 -27.16
C LEU A 686 -12.87 19.37 -25.81
N PHE A 687 -13.14 18.06 -25.79
CA PHE A 687 -13.00 17.25 -24.59
C PHE A 687 -11.55 16.78 -24.44
N SER A 688 -10.75 17.58 -23.74
CA SER A 688 -9.37 17.28 -23.37
C SER A 688 -9.33 16.42 -22.08
N SER A 689 -8.15 16.25 -21.49
CA SER A 689 -7.95 15.47 -20.26
C SER A 689 -6.80 16.03 -19.43
N ILE A 690 -6.89 15.85 -18.11
CA ILE A 690 -5.80 16.13 -17.17
C ILE A 690 -4.45 15.49 -17.55
N ALA A 691 -4.47 14.36 -18.27
CA ALA A 691 -3.27 13.72 -18.80
C ALA A 691 -2.48 14.64 -19.74
N GLY A 692 -3.18 15.46 -20.55
CA GLY A 692 -2.55 16.48 -21.40
C GLY A 692 -2.01 17.69 -20.63
N VAL A 693 -2.51 17.93 -19.41
CA VAL A 693 -2.19 19.11 -18.59
C VAL A 693 -0.97 18.89 -17.71
N TRP A 694 -0.91 17.81 -16.93
CA TRP A 694 0.22 17.53 -16.03
C TRP A 694 0.91 16.19 -16.28
N GLY A 695 0.36 15.34 -17.15
CA GLY A 695 0.93 14.02 -17.47
C GLY A 695 0.33 12.89 -16.64
N SER A 696 0.32 11.69 -17.19
CA SER A 696 -0.05 10.46 -16.50
C SER A 696 0.81 9.32 -17.04
N GLY A 697 1.40 8.53 -16.15
CA GLY A 697 2.29 7.44 -16.55
C GLY A 697 1.58 6.41 -17.42
N HIS A 698 2.27 5.92 -18.44
CA HIS A 698 1.78 5.01 -19.49
C HIS A 698 0.73 5.62 -20.42
N GLN A 699 0.52 6.95 -20.41
CA GLN A 699 -0.47 7.65 -21.23
C GLN A 699 0.17 8.65 -22.21
N ALA A 700 1.34 8.34 -22.76
CA ALA A 700 2.10 9.30 -23.57
C ALA A 700 1.33 9.75 -24.84
N ALA A 701 0.73 8.81 -25.58
CA ALA A 701 -0.09 9.10 -26.76
C ALA A 701 -1.37 9.85 -26.42
N TYR A 702 -2.05 9.43 -25.35
CA TYR A 702 -3.26 10.09 -24.88
C TYR A 702 -2.98 11.52 -24.41
N ALA A 703 -1.91 11.74 -23.64
CA ALA A 703 -1.48 13.06 -23.20
C ALA A 703 -1.13 13.98 -24.38
N ALA A 704 -0.40 13.46 -25.38
CA ALA A 704 -0.08 14.19 -26.60
C ALA A 704 -1.34 14.62 -27.36
N ALA A 705 -2.30 13.70 -27.57
CA ALA A 705 -3.54 13.99 -28.26
C ALA A 705 -4.37 15.08 -27.56
N ASN A 706 -4.48 15.01 -26.23
CA ASN A 706 -5.20 16.00 -25.42
C ASN A 706 -4.50 17.37 -25.42
N ALA A 707 -3.16 17.40 -25.37
CA ALA A 707 -2.42 18.65 -25.45
C ALA A 707 -2.61 19.36 -26.82
N VAL A 708 -2.75 18.60 -27.92
CA VAL A 708 -3.12 19.19 -29.22
C VAL A 708 -4.49 19.86 -29.18
N LEU A 709 -5.47 19.29 -28.46
CA LEU A 709 -6.79 19.92 -28.30
C LEU A 709 -6.70 21.25 -27.53
N ASP A 710 -5.91 21.27 -26.45
CA ASP A 710 -5.69 22.50 -25.68
C ASP A 710 -5.03 23.58 -26.55
N GLY A 711 -3.98 23.22 -27.30
CA GLY A 711 -3.30 24.11 -28.24
C GLY A 711 -4.21 24.58 -29.39
N LEU A 712 -5.09 23.72 -29.89
CA LEU A 712 -6.06 24.07 -30.92
C LEU A 712 -7.09 25.10 -30.42
N ALA A 713 -7.55 24.98 -29.18
CA ALA A 713 -8.45 25.96 -28.59
C ALA A 713 -7.79 27.35 -28.49
N GLU A 714 -6.54 27.41 -28.02
CA GLU A 714 -5.77 28.65 -27.98
C GLU A 714 -5.54 29.24 -29.38
N ARG A 715 -5.20 28.38 -30.37
CA ARG A 715 -5.01 28.80 -31.76
C ARG A 715 -6.28 29.36 -32.39
N ARG A 716 -7.44 28.73 -32.18
CA ARG A 716 -8.75 29.22 -32.65
C ARG A 716 -9.09 30.57 -32.03
N ARG A 717 -8.88 30.72 -30.71
CA ARG A 717 -9.13 31.98 -30.01
C ARG A 717 -8.20 33.10 -30.47
N ALA A 718 -6.94 32.80 -30.76
CA ALA A 718 -6.00 33.77 -31.34
C ALA A 718 -6.46 34.28 -32.72
N ARG A 719 -7.19 33.46 -33.49
CA ARG A 719 -7.85 33.84 -34.76
C ARG A 719 -9.19 34.54 -34.58
N GLY A 720 -9.64 34.77 -33.34
CA GLY A 720 -10.94 35.37 -33.03
C GLY A 720 -12.13 34.41 -33.13
N LEU A 721 -11.89 33.11 -33.31
CA LEU A 721 -12.93 32.09 -33.42
C LEU A 721 -13.30 31.52 -32.03
N ALA A 722 -14.54 31.03 -31.90
CA ALA A 722 -14.96 30.33 -30.68
C ALA A 722 -14.16 29.02 -30.51
N ALA A 723 -13.68 28.78 -29.29
CA ALA A 723 -13.16 27.49 -28.84
C ALA A 723 -13.10 27.39 -27.30
N THR A 724 -13.40 26.22 -26.76
CA THR A 724 -13.27 25.90 -25.33
C THR A 724 -12.78 24.46 -25.20
N ALA A 725 -11.55 24.27 -24.73
CA ALA A 725 -11.03 22.97 -24.33
C ALA A 725 -11.23 22.78 -22.82
N VAL A 726 -11.88 21.68 -22.46
CA VAL A 726 -12.05 21.27 -21.06
C VAL A 726 -11.21 20.02 -20.81
N ALA A 727 -10.17 20.16 -19.98
CA ALA A 727 -9.35 19.06 -19.54
C ALA A 727 -10.01 18.35 -18.35
N TRP A 728 -10.67 17.24 -18.62
CA TRP A 728 -11.43 16.50 -17.62
C TRP A 728 -10.56 15.58 -16.76
N GLY A 729 -10.85 15.53 -15.46
CA GLY A 729 -10.60 14.38 -14.60
C GLY A 729 -11.56 13.23 -14.92
N PRO A 730 -11.48 12.09 -14.20
CA PRO A 730 -12.33 10.94 -14.48
C PRO A 730 -13.83 11.23 -14.26
N TRP A 731 -14.69 10.67 -15.10
CA TRP A 731 -16.16 10.74 -14.97
C TRP A 731 -16.69 9.39 -14.47
N ALA A 732 -17.70 9.41 -13.61
CA ALA A 732 -18.43 8.22 -13.16
C ALA A 732 -19.63 7.91 -14.09
N GLY A 733 -19.99 6.63 -14.20
CA GLY A 733 -21.22 6.16 -14.89
C GLY A 733 -21.12 6.05 -16.41
N GLY A 734 -19.99 5.53 -16.91
CA GLY A 734 -19.76 5.26 -18.33
C GLY A 734 -18.49 5.91 -18.91
N GLY A 735 -17.71 5.18 -19.72
CA GLY A 735 -16.68 5.74 -20.60
C GLY A 735 -15.30 5.08 -20.49
N MET A 736 -14.24 5.81 -20.88
CA MET A 736 -12.84 5.31 -20.88
C MET A 736 -12.33 4.93 -19.47
N ALA A 737 -13.00 5.40 -18.41
CA ALA A 737 -12.69 5.09 -17.02
C ALA A 737 -13.34 3.80 -16.50
N GLU A 738 -14.17 3.11 -17.29
CA GLU A 738 -14.82 1.84 -16.91
C GLU A 738 -14.10 0.64 -17.53
N ASN A 739 -12.97 0.28 -16.92
CA ASN A 739 -12.55 -1.12 -16.85
C ASN A 739 -12.79 -1.58 -15.40
N GLU A 740 -13.08 -2.86 -15.17
CA GLU A 740 -13.23 -3.37 -13.80
C GLU A 740 -12.05 -2.93 -12.90
N GLY A 741 -12.36 -2.28 -11.77
CA GLY A 741 -11.38 -1.73 -10.83
C GLY A 741 -10.61 -0.47 -11.29
N ALA A 742 -10.96 0.18 -12.40
CA ALA A 742 -10.32 1.44 -12.84
C ALA A 742 -10.68 2.63 -11.92
N ASP A 743 -11.94 2.74 -11.48
CA ASP A 743 -12.37 3.77 -10.53
C ASP A 743 -11.63 3.69 -9.19
N GLU A 744 -11.44 2.48 -8.66
CA GLU A 744 -10.71 2.26 -7.41
C GLU A 744 -9.22 2.62 -7.55
N ARG A 745 -8.60 2.28 -8.69
CA ARG A 745 -7.22 2.68 -9.00
C ARG A 745 -7.05 4.20 -9.09
N LEU A 746 -8.03 4.91 -9.67
CA LEU A 746 -8.02 6.37 -9.76
C LEU A 746 -8.18 7.02 -8.37
N ARG A 747 -9.12 6.53 -7.55
CA ARG A 747 -9.35 7.02 -6.18
C ARG A 747 -8.13 6.85 -5.28
N ARG A 748 -7.43 5.71 -5.37
CA ARG A 748 -6.17 5.47 -4.65
C ARG A 748 -5.05 6.42 -5.04
N ARG A 749 -5.07 6.95 -6.26
CA ARG A 749 -4.12 7.97 -6.74
C ARG A 749 -4.55 9.40 -6.40
N GLY A 750 -5.66 9.58 -5.69
CA GLY A 750 -6.22 10.90 -5.37
C GLY A 750 -7.02 11.54 -6.51
N LEU A 751 -7.38 10.80 -7.56
CA LEU A 751 -8.27 11.27 -8.64
C LEU A 751 -9.67 10.70 -8.43
N ILE A 752 -10.65 11.55 -8.13
CA ILE A 752 -12.00 11.13 -7.76
C ILE A 752 -12.91 11.18 -9.00
N PRO A 753 -13.54 10.06 -9.41
CA PRO A 753 -14.51 10.05 -10.50
C PRO A 753 -15.70 10.98 -10.21
N MET A 754 -15.92 11.96 -11.08
CA MET A 754 -16.97 12.97 -10.95
C MET A 754 -18.32 12.44 -11.47
N PRO A 755 -19.42 12.61 -10.73
CA PRO A 755 -20.76 12.31 -11.26
C PRO A 755 -21.04 13.08 -12.56
N ALA A 756 -21.51 12.39 -13.60
CA ALA A 756 -21.70 12.98 -14.93
C ALA A 756 -22.57 14.27 -14.92
N ALA A 757 -23.59 14.34 -14.06
CA ALA A 757 -24.43 15.53 -13.92
C ALA A 757 -23.64 16.76 -13.42
N LEU A 758 -22.72 16.58 -12.48
CA LEU A 758 -21.87 17.66 -11.97
C LEU A 758 -20.80 18.05 -12.99
N ALA A 759 -20.23 17.07 -13.70
CA ALA A 759 -19.27 17.35 -14.76
C ALA A 759 -19.90 18.14 -15.93
N VAL A 760 -21.13 17.81 -16.33
CA VAL A 760 -21.92 18.61 -17.29
C VAL A 760 -22.18 20.03 -16.77
N SER A 761 -22.44 20.21 -15.47
CA SER A 761 -22.52 21.55 -14.87
C SER A 761 -21.21 22.34 -15.00
N GLY A 762 -20.05 21.67 -14.90
CA GLY A 762 -18.75 22.26 -15.20
C GLY A 762 -18.57 22.68 -16.66
N LEU A 763 -19.10 21.90 -17.61
CA LEU A 763 -19.09 22.28 -19.02
C LEU A 763 -19.92 23.54 -19.27
N ARG A 764 -21.14 23.60 -18.70
CA ARG A 764 -22.00 24.79 -18.77
C ARG A 764 -21.26 26.01 -18.21
N GLN A 765 -20.63 25.85 -17.05
CA GLN A 765 -19.87 26.92 -16.40
C GLN A 765 -18.71 27.42 -17.27
N ALA A 766 -17.98 26.54 -17.95
CA ALA A 766 -16.91 26.91 -18.88
C ALA A 766 -17.43 27.72 -20.09
N LEU A 767 -18.60 27.34 -20.62
CA LEU A 767 -19.25 28.05 -21.73
C LEU A 767 -19.79 29.43 -21.32
N ASP A 768 -20.41 29.52 -20.16
CA ASP A 768 -20.95 30.77 -19.59
C ASP A 768 -19.84 31.81 -19.35
N SER A 769 -18.72 31.36 -18.77
CA SER A 769 -17.55 32.19 -18.46
C SER A 769 -16.70 32.57 -19.68
N GLY A 770 -16.87 31.83 -20.79
CA GLY A 770 -16.18 32.07 -22.06
C GLY A 770 -14.71 31.66 -22.02
N GLU A 771 -14.37 30.63 -21.25
CA GLU A 771 -13.01 30.13 -21.11
C GLU A 771 -12.47 29.54 -22.42
N THR A 772 -11.15 29.64 -22.59
CA THR A 772 -10.43 29.01 -23.71
C THR A 772 -9.94 27.63 -23.32
N THR A 773 -9.22 27.53 -22.21
CA THR A 773 -8.73 26.29 -21.63
C THR A 773 -9.06 26.27 -20.14
N VAL A 774 -9.66 25.18 -19.68
CA VAL A 774 -10.01 24.99 -18.26
C VAL A 774 -9.86 23.53 -17.88
N THR A 775 -9.42 23.26 -16.66
CA THR A 775 -9.31 21.91 -16.11
C THR A 775 -10.42 21.70 -15.09
N VAL A 776 -11.17 20.61 -15.20
CA VAL A 776 -12.24 20.26 -14.25
C VAL A 776 -11.97 18.85 -13.75
N ALA A 777 -11.56 18.73 -12.48
CA ALA A 777 -11.21 17.47 -11.87
C ALA A 777 -11.41 17.53 -10.34
N ASP A 778 -12.00 16.47 -9.80
CA ASP A 778 -12.07 16.27 -8.35
C ASP A 778 -10.81 15.54 -7.87
N ILE A 779 -10.03 16.21 -7.02
CA ILE A 779 -8.67 15.80 -6.66
C ILE A 779 -8.52 15.84 -5.14
N ASP A 780 -8.15 14.71 -4.56
CA ASP A 780 -7.57 14.65 -3.23
C ASP A 780 -6.07 15.00 -3.34
N TRP A 781 -5.75 16.29 -3.16
CA TRP A 781 -4.40 16.80 -3.32
C TRP A 781 -3.39 16.20 -2.35
N GLU A 782 -3.82 15.82 -1.15
CA GLU A 782 -2.94 15.20 -0.14
C GLU A 782 -2.51 13.81 -0.59
N ARG A 783 -3.44 13.03 -1.18
CA ARG A 783 -3.14 11.72 -1.76
C ARG A 783 -2.44 11.80 -3.12
N PHE A 784 -2.72 12.83 -3.92
CA PHE A 784 -2.20 12.95 -5.27
C PHE A 784 -0.75 13.47 -5.31
N ILE A 785 -0.43 14.55 -4.58
CA ILE A 785 0.84 15.28 -4.79
C ILE A 785 2.06 14.48 -4.34
N ILE A 786 1.95 13.71 -3.27
CA ILE A 786 3.06 12.95 -2.69
C ILE A 786 3.59 11.93 -3.71
N PRO A 787 2.82 10.91 -4.14
CA PRO A 787 3.33 9.93 -5.11
C PRO A 787 3.68 10.57 -6.46
N PHE A 788 2.98 11.64 -6.87
CA PHE A 788 3.26 12.33 -8.13
C PHE A 788 4.64 13.02 -8.14
N THR A 789 5.10 13.52 -7.00
CA THR A 789 6.38 14.28 -6.89
C THR A 789 7.56 13.48 -6.35
N VAL A 790 7.35 12.22 -5.93
CA VAL A 790 8.41 11.33 -5.37
C VAL A 790 9.59 11.14 -6.32
N GLY A 791 9.35 10.99 -7.62
CA GLY A 791 10.41 10.79 -8.61
C GLY A 791 11.02 12.08 -9.15
N ARG A 792 10.31 13.22 -8.97
CA ARG A 792 10.64 14.53 -9.53
C ARG A 792 9.72 15.61 -8.95
N PRO A 793 10.26 16.71 -8.37
CA PRO A 793 9.44 17.85 -7.97
C PRO A 793 8.66 18.44 -9.15
N SER A 794 7.44 18.91 -8.90
CA SER A 794 6.60 19.54 -9.93
C SER A 794 6.38 21.02 -9.64
N ALA A 795 7.08 21.90 -10.36
CA ALA A 795 6.86 23.34 -10.28
C ALA A 795 5.45 23.74 -10.76
N LEU A 796 4.86 22.94 -11.67
CA LEU A 796 3.50 23.14 -12.17
C LEU A 796 2.46 23.10 -11.04
N LEU A 797 2.59 22.14 -10.12
CA LEU A 797 1.59 21.88 -9.08
C LEU A 797 1.96 22.52 -7.74
N GLY A 798 3.25 22.75 -7.47
CA GLY A 798 3.76 23.12 -6.15
C GLY A 798 3.31 24.47 -5.59
N GLU A 799 2.67 25.34 -6.39
CA GLU A 799 2.12 26.63 -5.91
C GLU A 799 0.65 26.56 -5.48
N LEU A 800 0.01 25.38 -5.55
CA LEU A 800 -1.35 25.22 -5.02
C LEU A 800 -1.32 25.16 -3.48
N PRO A 801 -2.19 25.91 -2.77
CA PRO A 801 -2.18 25.96 -1.30
C PRO A 801 -2.29 24.60 -0.62
N GLU A 802 -3.03 23.66 -1.20
CA GLU A 802 -3.18 22.28 -0.73
C GLU A 802 -1.88 21.49 -0.87
N THR A 803 -1.20 21.65 -2.01
CA THR A 803 0.05 20.96 -2.32
C THR A 803 1.22 21.51 -1.50
N GLU A 804 1.31 22.82 -1.30
CA GLU A 804 2.33 23.46 -0.47
C GLU A 804 2.21 22.99 0.98
N ARG A 805 0.96 22.90 1.50
CA ARG A 805 0.69 22.33 2.82
C ARG A 805 1.14 20.88 2.92
N ALA A 806 0.72 20.02 1.99
CA ALA A 806 1.05 18.60 2.00
C ALA A 806 2.57 18.34 1.85
N LEU A 807 3.25 19.11 0.99
CA LEU A 807 4.68 19.01 0.77
C LEU A 807 5.47 19.53 1.97
N SER A 808 5.09 20.68 2.56
CA SER A 808 5.77 21.28 3.72
C SER A 808 5.61 20.45 5.01
N THR A 809 4.48 19.76 5.21
CA THR A 809 4.36 18.78 6.29
C THR A 809 5.28 17.58 6.08
N GLY A 810 5.51 17.17 4.83
CA GLY A 810 6.53 16.18 4.48
C GLY A 810 7.96 16.69 4.72
N THR A 811 8.31 17.88 4.21
CA THR A 811 9.69 18.42 4.23
C THR A 811 10.16 18.84 5.62
N ARG A 812 9.31 19.37 6.50
CA ARG A 812 9.71 19.66 7.90
C ARG A 812 10.12 18.40 8.68
N THR A 813 9.67 17.24 8.21
CA THR A 813 10.05 15.93 8.76
C THR A 813 11.38 15.43 8.18
N GLU A 814 11.80 15.96 7.01
CA GLU A 814 13.03 15.59 6.28
C GLU A 814 14.19 16.60 6.42
N GLU A 815 13.94 17.91 6.52
CA GLU A 815 14.98 18.95 6.72
C GLU A 815 15.63 18.88 8.11
N ALA A 816 14.91 18.33 9.11
CA ALA A 816 15.51 17.98 10.40
C ALA A 816 16.49 16.78 10.30
N ALA A 817 16.44 16.01 9.21
CA ALA A 817 17.19 14.77 9.04
C ALA A 817 18.33 14.87 8.01
N THR A 818 18.34 15.87 7.11
CA THR A 818 19.23 15.91 5.92
C THR A 818 20.45 16.83 6.01
N ALA A 819 20.64 17.57 7.11
CA ALA A 819 21.78 18.49 7.27
C ALA A 819 23.11 17.87 7.76
N ALA A 820 23.25 16.54 7.79
CA ALA A 820 24.48 15.87 8.18
C ALA A 820 24.87 14.80 7.14
N ALA A 821 26.13 14.81 6.66
CA ALA A 821 26.70 13.64 6.00
C ALA A 821 26.47 12.40 6.89
N SER A 822 25.88 11.33 6.34
CA SER A 822 25.32 10.23 7.15
C SER A 822 26.33 9.76 8.23
N PRO A 823 26.03 9.96 9.53
CA PRO A 823 26.84 9.48 10.65
C PRO A 823 27.01 7.95 10.68
N LEU A 824 26.14 7.23 9.95
CA LEU A 824 26.04 5.78 9.96
C LEU A 824 27.17 5.10 9.19
N ALA A 825 27.55 5.61 8.02
CA ALA A 825 28.65 5.04 7.22
C ALA A 825 30.01 5.14 7.96
N ALA A 826 30.24 6.25 8.67
CA ALA A 826 31.43 6.44 9.50
C ALA A 826 31.43 5.56 10.77
N ARG A 827 30.26 5.31 11.39
CA ARG A 827 30.12 4.36 12.51
C ARG A 827 30.35 2.91 12.10
N LEU A 828 29.87 2.51 10.93
CA LEU A 828 30.02 1.14 10.43
C LEU A 828 31.49 0.78 10.13
N ALA A 829 32.29 1.73 9.62
CA ALA A 829 33.70 1.50 9.30
C ALA A 829 34.59 1.13 10.51
N GLY A 830 34.15 1.43 11.74
CA GLY A 830 34.87 1.13 12.98
C GLY A 830 34.42 -0.13 13.73
N LEU A 831 33.38 -0.84 13.24
CA LEU A 831 32.77 -1.98 13.93
C LEU A 831 33.12 -3.33 13.27
N PRO A 832 33.23 -4.43 14.04
CA PRO A 832 33.29 -5.80 13.51
C PRO A 832 32.06 -6.18 12.67
N GLU A 833 32.22 -7.08 11.70
CA GLU A 833 31.16 -7.43 10.72
C GLU A 833 29.84 -7.92 11.36
N ALA A 834 29.93 -8.67 12.45
CA ALA A 834 28.75 -9.14 13.19
C ALA A 834 28.00 -7.96 13.84
N GLU A 835 28.72 -6.99 14.38
CA GLU A 835 28.16 -5.79 15.02
C GLU A 835 27.59 -4.81 13.98
N GLN A 836 28.17 -4.76 12.78
CA GLN A 836 27.61 -3.99 11.64
C GLN A 836 26.24 -4.54 11.22
N HIS A 837 26.11 -5.87 11.13
CA HIS A 837 24.85 -6.51 10.73
C HIS A 837 23.76 -6.30 11.78
N THR A 838 24.06 -6.49 13.08
CA THR A 838 23.12 -6.23 14.17
C THR A 838 22.64 -4.79 14.16
N LEU A 839 23.55 -3.82 14.00
CA LEU A 839 23.22 -2.41 13.97
C LEU A 839 22.32 -2.03 12.78
N LEU A 840 22.54 -2.64 11.61
CA LEU A 840 21.70 -2.43 10.43
C LEU A 840 20.33 -3.13 10.54
N VAL A 841 20.27 -4.30 11.17
CA VAL A 841 18.99 -4.99 11.45
C VAL A 841 18.15 -4.15 12.41
N ASP A 842 18.74 -3.62 13.48
CA ASP A 842 18.04 -2.76 14.44
C ASP A 842 17.57 -1.45 13.79
N LEU A 843 18.37 -0.87 12.90
CA LEU A 843 17.98 0.30 12.11
C LEU A 843 16.73 0.00 11.25
N VAL A 844 16.76 -1.10 10.50
CA VAL A 844 15.64 -1.51 9.64
C VAL A 844 14.38 -1.81 10.47
N ARG A 845 14.51 -2.51 11.60
CA ARG A 845 13.38 -2.81 12.51
C ARG A 845 12.80 -1.56 13.15
N THR A 846 13.64 -0.60 13.51
CA THR A 846 13.22 0.68 14.09
C THR A 846 12.40 1.50 13.10
N HIS A 847 12.86 1.62 11.85
CA HIS A 847 12.08 2.32 10.82
C HIS A 847 10.85 1.53 10.39
N ALA A 848 10.92 0.20 10.37
CA ALA A 848 9.77 -0.64 10.07
C ALA A 848 8.67 -0.49 11.13
N ALA A 849 9.04 -0.51 12.42
CA ALA A 849 8.11 -0.27 13.52
C ALA A 849 7.47 1.13 13.44
N ALA A 850 8.26 2.15 13.10
CA ALA A 850 7.77 3.51 12.96
C ALA A 850 6.78 3.69 11.78
N VAL A 851 6.99 2.99 10.66
CA VAL A 851 6.08 3.04 9.50
C VAL A 851 4.78 2.28 9.78
N LEU A 852 4.85 1.18 10.52
CA LEU A 852 3.69 0.36 10.89
C LEU A 852 2.94 0.87 12.13
N GLY A 853 3.40 1.96 12.76
CA GLY A 853 2.76 2.56 13.94
C GLY A 853 2.98 1.79 15.26
N HIS A 854 3.99 0.93 15.32
CA HIS A 854 4.37 0.18 16.52
C HIS A 854 5.13 1.06 17.53
N SER A 855 5.02 0.72 18.82
CA SER A 855 5.59 1.54 19.90
C SER A 855 7.13 1.40 20.04
N GLY A 856 7.72 0.38 19.41
CA GLY A 856 9.17 0.19 19.34
C GLY A 856 9.62 -0.95 18.42
N ALA A 857 10.92 -1.00 18.11
CA ALA A 857 11.55 -1.97 17.19
C ALA A 857 11.37 -3.45 17.62
N GLY A 858 11.11 -3.69 18.91
CA GLY A 858 10.89 -5.04 19.46
C GLY A 858 9.58 -5.70 19.02
N GLU A 859 8.60 -4.93 18.53
CA GLU A 859 7.32 -5.45 18.01
C GLU A 859 7.44 -5.93 16.56
N VAL A 860 8.52 -5.59 15.86
CA VAL A 860 8.81 -6.05 14.50
C VAL A 860 9.85 -7.16 14.57
N GLU A 861 9.46 -8.40 14.31
CA GLU A 861 10.41 -9.52 14.28
C GLU A 861 11.31 -9.46 13.03
N ALA A 862 12.60 -9.80 13.21
CA ALA A 862 13.62 -9.60 12.18
C ALA A 862 13.53 -10.61 11.02
N ASP A 863 13.02 -11.81 11.30
CA ASP A 863 12.87 -12.91 10.34
C ASP A 863 11.51 -12.90 9.61
N ARG A 864 10.51 -12.22 10.19
CA ARG A 864 9.15 -12.14 9.65
C ARG A 864 9.12 -11.26 8.42
N ALA A 865 8.37 -11.67 7.39
CA ALA A 865 8.30 -10.91 6.16
C ALA A 865 7.60 -9.56 6.39
N PHE A 866 8.11 -8.50 5.77
CA PHE A 866 7.53 -7.17 5.88
C PHE A 866 6.05 -7.16 5.49
N LYS A 867 5.65 -7.92 4.46
CA LYS A 867 4.26 -8.04 4.02
C LYS A 867 3.34 -8.60 5.11
N ASP A 868 3.81 -9.58 5.89
CA ASP A 868 3.05 -10.19 7.00
C ASP A 868 2.96 -9.30 8.24
N LEU A 869 3.80 -8.25 8.28
CA LEU A 869 3.79 -7.20 9.28
C LEU A 869 2.90 -6.02 8.87
N GLY A 870 2.26 -6.08 7.70
CA GLY A 870 1.38 -5.03 7.19
C GLY A 870 2.04 -4.08 6.18
N PHE A 871 3.23 -4.42 5.64
CA PHE A 871 3.80 -3.65 4.54
C PHE A 871 3.07 -3.90 3.21
N ASP A 872 2.64 -2.80 2.60
CA ASP A 872 2.09 -2.68 1.26
C ASP A 872 3.00 -1.84 0.35
N SER A 873 2.56 -1.57 -0.89
CA SER A 873 3.35 -0.80 -1.87
C SER A 873 3.61 0.66 -1.46
N LEU A 874 2.88 1.23 -0.48
CA LEU A 874 3.04 2.61 -0.03
C LEU A 874 3.95 2.68 1.20
N THR A 875 3.70 1.86 2.22
CA THR A 875 4.56 1.70 3.40
C THR A 875 5.95 1.18 3.02
N ALA A 876 6.08 0.37 1.96
CA ALA A 876 7.38 -0.01 1.40
C ALA A 876 8.19 1.19 0.90
N VAL A 877 7.52 2.19 0.32
CA VAL A 877 8.13 3.44 -0.14
C VAL A 877 8.49 4.33 1.06
N GLU A 878 7.67 4.34 2.12
CA GLU A 878 7.97 5.09 3.36
C GLU A 878 9.18 4.52 4.11
N LEU A 879 9.29 3.19 4.24
CA LEU A 879 10.47 2.54 4.82
C LEU A 879 11.71 2.81 3.97
N ARG A 880 11.58 2.73 2.63
CA ARG A 880 12.65 3.12 1.71
C ARG A 880 13.09 4.57 1.92
N ASN A 881 12.16 5.52 2.07
CA ASN A 881 12.46 6.93 2.30
C ASN A 881 13.25 7.12 3.60
N LYS A 882 12.76 6.54 4.70
CA LYS A 882 13.44 6.62 6.00
C LYS A 882 14.84 6.02 5.96
N LEU A 883 15.01 4.88 5.27
CA LEU A 883 16.32 4.25 5.09
C LEU A 883 17.24 5.07 4.18
N ASN A 884 16.76 5.67 3.09
CA ASN A 884 17.56 6.58 2.26
C ASN A 884 18.07 7.77 3.07
N THR A 885 17.23 8.34 3.94
CA THR A 885 17.59 9.48 4.79
C THR A 885 18.70 9.13 5.79
N GLU A 886 18.61 7.98 6.46
CA GLU A 886 19.61 7.55 7.45
C GLU A 886 20.91 7.02 6.82
N THR A 887 20.80 6.33 5.68
CA THR A 887 21.95 5.68 5.03
C THR A 887 22.64 6.57 4.00
N GLY A 888 21.95 7.57 3.46
CA GLY A 888 22.43 8.37 2.31
C GLY A 888 22.47 7.60 0.98
N LEU A 889 21.89 6.39 0.93
CA LEU A 889 21.83 5.56 -0.28
C LEU A 889 20.63 5.90 -1.16
N ALA A 890 20.71 5.54 -2.44
CA ALA A 890 19.60 5.63 -3.39
C ALA A 890 18.97 4.24 -3.61
N LEU A 891 18.14 3.79 -2.66
CA LEU A 891 17.53 2.45 -2.69
C LEU A 891 16.33 2.39 -3.66
N PRO A 892 16.13 1.26 -4.39
CA PRO A 892 15.03 1.10 -5.34
C PRO A 892 13.65 1.02 -4.63
N PRO A 893 12.54 1.39 -5.29
CA PRO A 893 11.20 1.31 -4.71
C PRO A 893 10.69 -0.12 -4.50
N THR A 894 11.33 -1.12 -5.11
CA THR A 894 11.05 -2.55 -4.95
C THR A 894 11.75 -3.18 -3.73
N LEU A 895 12.53 -2.41 -2.97
CA LEU A 895 13.41 -2.87 -1.88
C LEU A 895 12.75 -3.86 -0.91
N VAL A 896 11.53 -3.60 -0.46
CA VAL A 896 10.80 -4.46 0.50
C VAL A 896 10.32 -5.78 -0.15
N PHE A 897 10.17 -5.79 -1.47
CA PHE A 897 9.81 -6.98 -2.26
C PHE A 897 11.03 -7.78 -2.69
N ASP A 898 12.14 -7.11 -2.97
CA ASP A 898 13.42 -7.73 -3.32
C ASP A 898 14.11 -8.33 -2.07
N TYR A 899 13.85 -7.75 -0.88
CA TYR A 899 14.41 -8.17 0.40
C TYR A 899 13.30 -8.31 1.44
N PRO A 900 12.77 -9.54 1.63
CA PRO A 900 11.46 -9.73 2.26
C PRO A 900 11.43 -9.49 3.77
N ASN A 901 12.56 -9.44 4.47
CA ASN A 901 12.63 -9.23 5.92
C ASN A 901 13.83 -8.35 6.34
N ALA A 902 13.88 -7.98 7.62
CA ALA A 902 14.88 -7.05 8.14
C ALA A 902 16.32 -7.58 7.99
N HIS A 903 16.53 -8.89 8.09
CA HIS A 903 17.84 -9.50 7.88
C HIS A 903 18.31 -9.46 6.43
N ALA A 904 17.43 -9.73 5.47
CA ALA A 904 17.75 -9.66 4.05
C ALA A 904 18.08 -8.23 3.63
N LEU A 905 17.30 -7.27 4.13
CA LEU A 905 17.48 -5.86 3.82
C LEU A 905 18.75 -5.27 4.46
N ALA A 906 19.03 -5.59 5.72
CA ALA A 906 20.26 -5.17 6.40
C ALA A 906 21.53 -5.65 5.68
N ARG A 907 21.51 -6.87 5.11
CA ARG A 907 22.63 -7.43 4.34
C ARG A 907 22.87 -6.67 3.05
N GLN A 908 21.81 -6.23 2.37
CA GLN A 908 21.92 -5.39 1.18
C GLN A 908 22.45 -4.01 1.53
N LEU A 909 21.90 -3.35 2.55
CA LEU A 909 22.36 -2.05 3.02
C LEU A 909 23.85 -2.06 3.37
N ARG A 910 24.32 -3.13 4.02
CA ARG A 910 25.75 -3.31 4.33
C ARG A 910 26.60 -3.38 3.06
N THR A 911 26.14 -4.09 2.05
CA THR A 911 26.85 -4.25 0.77
C THR A 911 26.99 -2.91 0.05
N GLU A 912 25.90 -2.13 0.01
CA GLU A 912 25.86 -0.79 -0.61
C GLU A 912 26.69 0.25 0.18
N LEU A 913 26.64 0.23 1.52
CA LEU A 913 27.36 1.20 2.37
C LEU A 913 28.86 0.94 2.49
N THR A 914 29.31 -0.31 2.39
CA THR A 914 30.72 -0.69 2.61
C THR A 914 31.46 -1.05 1.32
N GLY A 915 30.75 -1.23 0.20
CA GLY A 915 31.31 -1.64 -1.09
C GLY A 915 31.95 -3.03 -1.07
N ARG A 916 31.68 -3.84 -0.03
CA ARG A 916 32.25 -5.18 0.16
C ARG A 916 31.17 -6.23 0.03
N THR A 917 31.23 -7.01 -1.05
CA THR A 917 30.37 -8.17 -1.27
C THR A 917 30.75 -9.28 -0.28
N ALA A 918 29.78 -9.83 0.46
CA ALA A 918 29.98 -11.09 1.17
C ALA A 918 30.17 -12.21 0.14
N ALA A 919 31.20 -13.04 0.31
CA ALA A 919 31.41 -14.21 -0.54
C ALA A 919 30.26 -15.21 -0.32
N THR A 920 29.37 -15.35 -1.29
CA THR A 920 28.44 -16.48 -1.35
C THR A 920 29.19 -17.71 -1.85
N ALA A 921 29.15 -18.79 -1.08
CA ALA A 921 29.57 -20.10 -1.54
C ALA A 921 28.66 -20.57 -2.69
N PRO A 922 29.21 -21.18 -3.75
CA PRO A 922 28.39 -21.74 -4.82
C PRO A 922 27.89 -23.11 -4.38
N ASP A 923 26.63 -23.43 -4.68
CA ASP A 923 26.25 -24.82 -4.93
C ASP A 923 25.46 -24.92 -6.23
N VAL A 924 25.98 -25.78 -7.10
CA VAL A 924 25.42 -26.21 -8.38
C VAL A 924 24.82 -27.58 -8.16
N VAL A 925 23.58 -27.81 -8.58
CA VAL A 925 23.21 -29.07 -9.25
C VAL A 925 22.22 -28.78 -10.39
N THR A 926 22.73 -28.74 -11.62
CA THR A 926 21.95 -29.11 -12.80
C THR A 926 22.11 -30.61 -13.01
N ALA A 927 21.00 -31.36 -12.97
CA ALA A 927 20.93 -32.67 -13.60
C ALA A 927 20.28 -32.52 -14.99
N ALA A 928 20.91 -33.11 -16.00
CA ALA A 928 20.37 -33.20 -17.36
C ALA A 928 19.32 -34.31 -17.43
N ALA A 929 18.19 -34.03 -18.09
CA ALA A 929 17.18 -35.03 -18.41
C ALA A 929 17.56 -35.77 -19.71
N ALA A 930 17.41 -37.09 -19.70
CA ALA A 930 17.38 -37.94 -20.89
C ALA A 930 16.07 -38.75 -20.90
N ASP A 931 15.28 -38.48 -21.94
CA ASP A 931 14.15 -39.16 -22.61
C ASP A 931 12.83 -39.60 -21.90
N ASP A 932 11.75 -39.08 -22.52
CA ASP A 932 10.45 -39.65 -22.93
C ASP A 932 9.35 -40.05 -21.91
N ASP A 933 8.93 -39.08 -21.08
CA ASP A 933 7.57 -38.51 -20.93
C ASP A 933 7.48 -37.83 -19.54
N PRO A 934 7.56 -36.49 -19.43
CA PRO A 934 8.15 -35.87 -18.25
C PRO A 934 7.19 -35.57 -17.08
N ILE A 935 5.97 -36.11 -17.05
CA ILE A 935 4.97 -35.76 -16.02
C ILE A 935 4.49 -37.00 -15.24
N ALA A 936 4.87 -37.10 -13.98
CA ALA A 936 4.33 -38.06 -13.02
C ALA A 936 3.32 -37.37 -12.08
N ILE A 937 2.12 -37.95 -11.94
CA ILE A 937 1.15 -37.52 -10.92
C ILE A 937 1.51 -38.22 -9.61
N VAL A 938 2.12 -37.48 -8.68
CA VAL A 938 2.61 -38.01 -7.40
C VAL A 938 1.66 -37.76 -6.22
N GLY A 939 0.61 -36.96 -6.41
CA GLY A 939 -0.44 -36.68 -5.44
C GLY A 939 -1.68 -36.06 -6.09
N MET A 940 -2.85 -36.22 -5.47
CA MET A 940 -4.12 -35.64 -5.94
C MET A 940 -5.11 -35.42 -4.79
N ALA A 941 -5.91 -34.35 -4.87
CA ALA A 941 -7.04 -34.08 -3.99
C ALA A 941 -8.20 -33.45 -4.79
N CYS A 942 -9.45 -33.59 -4.32
CA CYS A 942 -10.60 -33.02 -5.01
C CYS A 942 -11.84 -32.83 -4.12
N ARG A 943 -12.72 -31.90 -4.51
CA ARG A 943 -14.05 -31.69 -3.92
C ARG A 943 -15.12 -31.67 -5.02
N TYR A 944 -16.18 -32.47 -4.88
CA TYR A 944 -17.31 -32.51 -5.82
C TYR A 944 -18.66 -32.63 -5.10
N PRO A 945 -19.79 -32.27 -5.76
CA PRO A 945 -21.14 -32.50 -5.22
C PRO A 945 -21.38 -33.97 -4.84
N GLY A 946 -22.35 -34.21 -3.95
CA GLY A 946 -22.65 -35.55 -3.43
C GLY A 946 -21.75 -36.00 -2.26
N GLY A 947 -21.04 -35.05 -1.62
CA GLY A 947 -20.22 -35.32 -0.44
C GLY A 947 -18.83 -35.89 -0.75
N VAL A 948 -18.34 -35.70 -1.98
CA VAL A 948 -17.03 -36.19 -2.41
C VAL A 948 -15.93 -35.29 -1.87
N ARG A 949 -15.07 -35.84 -0.99
CA ARG A 949 -13.94 -35.13 -0.39
C ARG A 949 -12.58 -35.67 -0.79
N SER A 950 -12.53 -36.78 -1.51
CA SER A 950 -11.28 -37.39 -1.95
C SER A 950 -11.39 -38.04 -3.33
N PRO A 951 -10.25 -38.35 -3.97
CA PRO A 951 -10.21 -39.17 -5.18
C PRO A 951 -10.94 -40.50 -5.04
N GLU A 952 -10.85 -41.14 -3.87
CA GLU A 952 -11.50 -42.41 -3.56
C GLU A 952 -13.02 -42.26 -3.43
N ASP A 953 -13.48 -41.13 -2.87
CA ASP A 953 -14.90 -40.79 -2.83
C ASP A 953 -15.46 -40.56 -4.23
N LEU A 954 -14.71 -39.85 -5.07
CA LEU A 954 -15.07 -39.60 -6.46
C LEU A 954 -15.18 -40.93 -7.22
N TRP A 955 -14.19 -41.81 -7.06
CA TRP A 955 -14.21 -43.12 -7.68
C TRP A 955 -15.41 -43.95 -7.23
N ARG A 956 -15.74 -43.93 -5.92
CA ARG A 956 -16.93 -44.61 -5.40
C ARG A 956 -18.21 -44.06 -6.01
N LEU A 957 -18.39 -42.73 -6.06
CA LEU A 957 -19.57 -42.09 -6.61
C LEU A 957 -19.78 -42.45 -8.09
N VAL A 958 -18.71 -42.43 -8.88
CA VAL A 958 -18.74 -42.81 -10.31
C VAL A 958 -19.04 -44.30 -10.47
N ALA A 959 -18.39 -45.16 -9.68
CA ALA A 959 -18.57 -46.61 -9.75
C ALA A 959 -19.96 -47.06 -9.30
N SER A 960 -20.59 -46.36 -8.34
CA SER A 960 -21.94 -46.65 -7.86
C SER A 960 -23.06 -46.03 -8.70
N GLY A 961 -22.73 -45.10 -9.61
CA GLY A 961 -23.73 -44.38 -10.42
C GLY A 961 -24.65 -43.50 -9.58
N THR A 962 -24.16 -42.92 -8.48
CA THR A 962 -24.95 -42.11 -7.55
C THR A 962 -25.22 -40.71 -8.12
N ASP A 963 -26.48 -40.26 -8.07
CA ASP A 963 -26.86 -38.88 -8.45
C ASP A 963 -26.44 -37.89 -7.35
N ALA A 964 -25.77 -36.81 -7.78
CA ALA A 964 -25.20 -35.78 -6.90
C ALA A 964 -26.02 -34.46 -6.90
N VAL A 965 -27.19 -34.44 -7.54
CA VAL A 965 -28.10 -33.30 -7.56
C VAL A 965 -28.93 -33.25 -6.27
N GLY A 966 -28.89 -32.11 -5.58
CA GLY A 966 -29.61 -31.86 -4.32
C GLY A 966 -30.33 -30.51 -4.31
N GLU A 967 -30.97 -30.15 -3.20
CA GLU A 967 -31.66 -28.87 -3.03
C GLU A 967 -30.68 -27.68 -2.93
N PHE A 968 -31.15 -26.47 -3.24
CA PHE A 968 -30.34 -25.24 -3.14
C PHE A 968 -29.91 -24.97 -1.67
N PRO A 969 -28.67 -24.50 -1.42
CA PRO A 969 -28.21 -24.17 -0.07
C PRO A 969 -29.00 -23.00 0.53
N ALA A 970 -29.51 -23.16 1.76
CA ALA A 970 -30.29 -22.15 2.47
C ALA A 970 -29.43 -21.06 3.14
N ASP A 971 -28.11 -21.18 3.06
CA ASP A 971 -27.15 -20.44 3.86
C ASP A 971 -26.32 -19.46 3.02
N ARG A 972 -26.80 -19.05 1.83
CA ARG A 972 -26.05 -18.14 0.94
C ARG A 972 -26.69 -16.76 0.79
N GLY A 973 -27.69 -16.44 1.62
CA GLY A 973 -28.44 -15.19 1.54
C GLY A 973 -29.41 -15.11 0.37
N TRP A 974 -29.71 -16.24 -0.29
CA TRP A 974 -30.67 -16.32 -1.39
C TRP A 974 -32.11 -16.35 -0.87
N ASP A 975 -33.00 -15.58 -1.51
CA ASP A 975 -34.44 -15.68 -1.28
C ASP A 975 -35.00 -16.91 -2.02
N LEU A 976 -34.88 -18.08 -1.40
CA LEU A 976 -35.28 -19.36 -2.01
C LEU A 976 -36.79 -19.44 -2.30
N ASP A 977 -37.61 -18.74 -1.52
CA ASP A 977 -39.07 -18.69 -1.72
C ASP A 977 -39.44 -17.71 -2.84
N GLY A 978 -38.72 -16.59 -2.93
CA GLY A 978 -38.90 -15.55 -3.94
C GLY A 978 -38.05 -15.72 -5.20
N ILE A 979 -37.30 -16.80 -5.40
CA ILE A 979 -36.57 -17.06 -6.65
C ILE A 979 -37.24 -18.12 -7.52
N TYR A 980 -38.07 -19.01 -6.98
CA TYR A 980 -38.71 -20.07 -7.76
C TYR A 980 -39.99 -19.60 -8.49
N ASP A 981 -40.15 -19.99 -9.75
CA ASP A 981 -41.38 -19.86 -10.52
C ASP A 981 -41.56 -21.08 -11.45
N PRO A 982 -42.72 -21.77 -11.46
CA PRO A 982 -42.95 -22.90 -12.36
C PRO A 982 -42.96 -22.52 -13.85
N ASP A 983 -43.11 -21.23 -14.19
CA ASP A 983 -43.01 -20.71 -15.55
C ASP A 983 -41.53 -20.47 -15.94
N PRO A 984 -40.96 -21.21 -16.91
CA PRO A 984 -39.58 -21.02 -17.34
C PRO A 984 -39.34 -19.66 -18.02
N ASP A 985 -40.39 -18.95 -18.45
CA ASP A 985 -40.30 -17.64 -19.10
C ASP A 985 -40.37 -16.45 -18.11
N ALA A 986 -40.53 -16.72 -16.80
CA ALA A 986 -40.60 -15.69 -15.77
C ALA A 986 -39.24 -15.01 -15.51
N SER A 987 -39.13 -13.75 -15.95
CA SER A 987 -37.90 -12.96 -15.84
C SER A 987 -37.43 -12.78 -14.38
N GLY A 988 -36.18 -13.17 -14.12
CA GLY A 988 -35.54 -13.05 -12.79
C GLY A 988 -35.88 -14.18 -11.80
N ARG A 989 -36.54 -15.25 -12.26
CA ARG A 989 -36.89 -16.43 -11.45
C ARG A 989 -36.29 -17.72 -12.05
N THR A 990 -36.29 -18.82 -11.29
CA THR A 990 -35.83 -20.16 -11.69
C THR A 990 -36.96 -21.19 -11.63
N TYR A 991 -37.04 -22.07 -12.62
CA TYR A 991 -38.02 -23.17 -12.67
C TYR A 991 -37.53 -24.47 -11.99
N THR A 992 -36.35 -24.47 -11.39
CA THR A 992 -35.80 -25.60 -10.61
C THR A 992 -35.35 -25.16 -9.22
N ARG A 993 -35.50 -26.07 -8.24
CA ARG A 993 -34.98 -25.94 -6.86
C ARG A 993 -33.77 -26.85 -6.59
N HIS A 994 -33.28 -27.55 -7.61
CA HIS A 994 -32.25 -28.56 -7.47
C HIS A 994 -31.02 -28.27 -8.35
N GLY A 995 -29.83 -28.57 -7.84
CA GLY A 995 -28.54 -28.40 -8.51
C GLY A 995 -27.41 -29.15 -7.79
N GLY A 996 -26.21 -29.18 -8.37
CA GLY A 996 -25.02 -29.75 -7.74
C GLY A 996 -24.27 -28.70 -6.94
N PHE A 997 -24.18 -28.86 -5.61
CA PHE A 997 -23.55 -27.88 -4.73
C PHE A 997 -22.47 -28.48 -3.83
N LEU A 998 -21.46 -27.68 -3.52
CA LEU A 998 -20.60 -27.87 -2.35
C LEU A 998 -21.26 -27.14 -1.18
N TYR A 999 -21.98 -27.89 -0.33
CA TYR A 999 -22.73 -27.31 0.79
C TYR A 999 -21.83 -26.61 1.81
N GLU A 1000 -20.59 -27.09 1.98
CA GLU A 1000 -19.61 -26.57 2.94
C GLU A 1000 -18.72 -25.47 2.34
N ALA A 1001 -19.07 -24.89 1.18
CA ALA A 1001 -18.25 -23.86 0.53
C ALA A 1001 -18.10 -22.58 1.37
N GLY A 1002 -19.00 -22.33 2.34
CA GLY A 1002 -18.88 -21.23 3.28
C GLY A 1002 -17.95 -21.49 4.45
N GLU A 1003 -17.39 -22.70 4.57
CA GLU A 1003 -16.52 -23.11 5.68
C GLU A 1003 -15.04 -22.98 5.30
N PHE A 1004 -14.21 -22.55 6.25
CA PHE A 1004 -12.75 -22.42 6.06
C PHE A 1004 -12.03 -22.34 7.42
N ASP A 1005 -10.77 -22.76 7.50
CA ASP A 1005 -9.88 -22.50 8.66
C ASP A 1005 -8.83 -21.42 8.30
N PRO A 1006 -9.15 -20.14 8.48
CA PRO A 1006 -8.24 -19.08 8.07
C PRO A 1006 -7.01 -18.98 8.97
N ALA A 1007 -7.11 -19.38 10.25
CA ALA A 1007 -5.99 -19.29 11.18
C ALA A 1007 -4.85 -20.24 10.78
N PHE A 1008 -5.18 -21.44 10.30
CA PHE A 1008 -4.20 -22.39 9.79
C PHE A 1008 -3.37 -21.82 8.63
N PHE A 1009 -4.01 -21.06 7.73
CA PHE A 1009 -3.34 -20.45 6.57
C PHE A 1009 -2.79 -19.04 6.82
N GLY A 1010 -2.79 -18.56 8.07
CA GLY A 1010 -2.32 -17.21 8.40
C GLY A 1010 -3.20 -16.08 7.85
N ILE A 1011 -4.46 -16.38 7.56
CA ILE A 1011 -5.45 -15.46 7.00
C ILE A 1011 -6.31 -14.91 8.15
N SER A 1012 -6.61 -13.61 8.10
CA SER A 1012 -7.49 -13.01 9.13
C SER A 1012 -8.96 -13.42 8.91
N PRO A 1013 -9.80 -13.54 9.95
CA PRO A 1013 -11.24 -13.77 9.79
C PRO A 1013 -11.93 -12.76 8.85
N ARG A 1014 -11.44 -11.51 8.81
CA ARG A 1014 -11.95 -10.45 7.92
C ARG A 1014 -11.62 -10.73 6.45
N GLU A 1015 -10.38 -11.12 6.17
CA GLU A 1015 -9.98 -11.55 4.83
C GLU A 1015 -10.73 -12.82 4.43
N ALA A 1016 -10.87 -13.78 5.33
CA ALA A 1016 -11.60 -15.02 5.11
C ALA A 1016 -13.02 -14.75 4.63
N THR A 1017 -13.79 -13.87 5.30
CA THR A 1017 -15.14 -13.46 4.86
C THR A 1017 -15.16 -12.84 3.46
N ALA A 1018 -14.16 -12.03 3.13
CA ALA A 1018 -14.07 -11.37 1.83
C ALA A 1018 -13.50 -12.27 0.70
N MET A 1019 -12.90 -13.42 1.02
CA MET A 1019 -12.33 -14.34 0.03
C MET A 1019 -13.39 -15.14 -0.72
N ASP A 1020 -13.28 -15.26 -2.04
CA ASP A 1020 -14.06 -16.19 -2.85
C ASP A 1020 -13.84 -17.63 -2.31
N PRO A 1021 -14.93 -18.38 -2.02
CA PRO A 1021 -14.86 -19.78 -1.61
C PRO A 1021 -13.95 -20.67 -2.46
N GLN A 1022 -13.81 -20.38 -3.76
CA GLN A 1022 -12.90 -21.12 -4.66
C GLN A 1022 -11.45 -21.00 -4.21
N GLN A 1023 -11.01 -19.85 -3.67
CA GLN A 1023 -9.63 -19.68 -3.18
C GLN A 1023 -9.39 -20.47 -1.90
N ARG A 1024 -10.39 -20.48 -1.01
CA ARG A 1024 -10.36 -21.20 0.27
C ARG A 1024 -10.22 -22.70 0.05
N LEU A 1025 -11.09 -23.26 -0.79
CA LEU A 1025 -11.05 -24.67 -1.17
C LEU A 1025 -9.75 -25.06 -1.89
N LEU A 1026 -9.18 -24.14 -2.69
CA LEU A 1026 -7.92 -24.39 -3.38
C LEU A 1026 -6.74 -24.52 -2.42
N LEU A 1027 -6.67 -23.69 -1.36
CA LEU A 1027 -5.63 -23.79 -0.33
C LEU A 1027 -5.68 -25.14 0.40
N GLU A 1028 -6.88 -25.54 0.83
CA GLU A 1028 -7.10 -26.81 1.53
C GLU A 1028 -6.74 -28.02 0.65
N THR A 1029 -7.20 -28.03 -0.60
CA THR A 1029 -6.92 -29.13 -1.53
C THR A 1029 -5.46 -29.18 -1.98
N THR A 1030 -4.75 -28.05 -2.00
CA THR A 1030 -3.30 -28.01 -2.25
C THR A 1030 -2.53 -28.62 -1.08
N TRP A 1031 -2.84 -28.24 0.16
CA TRP A 1031 -2.26 -28.85 1.36
C TRP A 1031 -2.44 -30.38 1.35
N GLU A 1032 -3.67 -30.82 1.11
CA GLU A 1032 -3.99 -32.26 1.03
C GLU A 1032 -3.23 -33.00 -0.08
N THR A 1033 -2.92 -32.30 -1.18
CA THR A 1033 -2.16 -32.88 -2.28
C THR A 1033 -0.70 -33.11 -1.88
N PHE A 1034 -0.07 -32.17 -1.16
CA PHE A 1034 1.29 -32.34 -0.63
C PHE A 1034 1.37 -33.46 0.42
N GLU A 1035 0.42 -33.50 1.35
CA GLU A 1035 0.31 -34.58 2.35
C GLU A 1035 0.18 -35.95 1.70
N ARG A 1036 -0.70 -36.09 0.69
CA ARG A 1036 -0.88 -37.34 -0.05
C ARG A 1036 0.34 -37.75 -0.86
N ALA A 1037 1.13 -36.78 -1.32
CA ALA A 1037 2.41 -37.03 -1.98
C ALA A 1037 3.54 -37.36 -1.00
N GLY A 1038 3.32 -37.20 0.32
CA GLY A 1038 4.36 -37.34 1.34
C GLY A 1038 5.45 -36.27 1.24
N ILE A 1039 5.10 -35.09 0.71
CA ILE A 1039 6.01 -33.96 0.51
C ILE A 1039 5.79 -32.96 1.64
N ASP A 1040 6.87 -32.64 2.36
CA ASP A 1040 6.88 -31.54 3.33
C ASP A 1040 6.66 -30.20 2.63
N THR A 1041 5.63 -29.48 3.03
CA THR A 1041 5.22 -28.20 2.45
C THR A 1041 6.28 -27.11 2.61
N GLU A 1042 7.10 -27.14 3.66
CA GLU A 1042 8.18 -26.17 3.82
C GLU A 1042 9.36 -26.48 2.89
N SER A 1043 9.52 -27.74 2.48
CA SER A 1043 10.65 -28.18 1.65
C SER A 1043 10.58 -27.71 0.19
N VAL A 1044 9.40 -27.29 -0.27
CA VAL A 1044 9.21 -26.77 -1.63
C VAL A 1044 9.49 -25.26 -1.74
N ARG A 1045 9.63 -24.56 -0.61
CA ARG A 1045 9.89 -23.12 -0.59
C ARG A 1045 11.25 -22.78 -1.22
N GLY A 1046 11.23 -21.92 -2.25
CA GLY A 1046 12.44 -21.52 -2.99
C GLY A 1046 12.93 -22.55 -4.02
N THR A 1047 12.21 -23.65 -4.21
CA THR A 1047 12.48 -24.61 -5.30
C THR A 1047 11.92 -24.11 -6.64
N ARG A 1048 12.32 -24.75 -7.75
CA ARG A 1048 11.81 -24.44 -9.09
C ARG A 1048 10.45 -25.13 -9.33
N THR A 1049 9.44 -24.76 -8.54
CA THR A 1049 8.08 -25.33 -8.62
C THR A 1049 7.13 -24.40 -9.37
N GLY A 1050 6.33 -24.92 -10.30
CA GLY A 1050 5.34 -24.17 -11.08
C GLY A 1050 3.90 -24.49 -10.65
N VAL A 1051 3.05 -23.47 -10.53
CA VAL A 1051 1.64 -23.60 -10.14
C VAL A 1051 0.74 -23.16 -11.29
N PHE A 1052 -0.17 -24.03 -11.70
CA PHE A 1052 -1.16 -23.77 -12.76
C PHE A 1052 -2.57 -23.97 -12.21
N VAL A 1053 -3.43 -22.96 -12.33
CA VAL A 1053 -4.80 -22.95 -11.78
C VAL A 1053 -5.79 -22.56 -12.87
N GLY A 1054 -6.89 -23.31 -12.97
CA GLY A 1054 -8.09 -22.90 -13.71
C GLY A 1054 -9.21 -22.54 -12.73
N SER A 1055 -9.91 -21.44 -12.97
CA SER A 1055 -11.00 -20.96 -12.11
C SER A 1055 -12.27 -20.67 -12.93
N GLY A 1056 -13.43 -20.68 -12.27
CA GLY A 1056 -14.71 -20.27 -12.86
C GLY A 1056 -14.97 -18.76 -12.77
N TYR A 1057 -16.19 -18.34 -13.09
CA TYR A 1057 -16.67 -16.96 -12.88
C TYR A 1057 -16.66 -16.58 -11.38
N GLN A 1058 -16.45 -15.29 -11.08
CA GLN A 1058 -16.20 -14.78 -9.73
C GLN A 1058 -17.35 -13.89 -9.26
N ASP A 1059 -18.49 -14.51 -8.99
CA ASP A 1059 -19.74 -13.79 -8.70
C ASP A 1059 -19.88 -13.42 -7.21
N TYR A 1060 -18.96 -13.89 -6.36
CA TYR A 1060 -18.96 -13.65 -4.92
C TYR A 1060 -18.76 -12.15 -4.58
N ALA A 1061 -17.96 -11.44 -5.38
CA ALA A 1061 -17.72 -10.00 -5.23
C ALA A 1061 -18.94 -9.14 -5.59
N ALA A 1062 -19.82 -9.62 -6.46
CA ALA A 1062 -21.03 -8.89 -6.86
C ALA A 1062 -22.04 -8.74 -5.70
N GLN A 1063 -22.00 -9.64 -4.71
CA GLN A 1063 -22.86 -9.57 -3.51
C GLN A 1063 -22.30 -8.62 -2.44
N ALA A 1064 -21.02 -8.22 -2.52
CA ALA A 1064 -20.35 -7.34 -1.56
C ALA A 1064 -20.74 -5.86 -1.69
N PHE A 1065 -21.31 -5.44 -2.83
CA PHE A 1065 -21.69 -4.04 -3.09
C PHE A 1065 -22.78 -3.48 -2.16
N ASN A 1066 -23.40 -4.34 -1.34
CA ASN A 1066 -24.44 -3.97 -0.39
C ASN A 1066 -24.09 -4.34 1.07
N ALA A 1067 -22.85 -4.70 1.38
CA ALA A 1067 -22.40 -5.06 2.74
C ALA A 1067 -21.65 -3.89 3.39
N VAL A 1068 -22.07 -3.45 4.58
CA VAL A 1068 -21.35 -2.46 5.39
C VAL A 1068 -20.45 -3.21 6.36
N ASP A 1069 -19.18 -3.40 6.03
CA ASP A 1069 -18.18 -3.73 7.06
C ASP A 1069 -16.74 -3.38 6.65
N ASP A 1070 -15.89 -3.16 7.67
CA ASP A 1070 -14.47 -2.73 7.64
C ASP A 1070 -13.48 -3.73 6.95
N SER A 1071 -13.97 -4.58 6.04
CA SER A 1071 -13.21 -5.61 5.31
C SER A 1071 -12.88 -5.24 3.86
N GLU A 1072 -13.14 -3.99 3.45
CA GLU A 1072 -12.96 -3.42 2.10
C GLU A 1072 -11.57 -3.70 1.46
N GLY A 1073 -10.50 -3.73 2.27
CA GLY A 1073 -9.13 -3.96 1.80
C GLY A 1073 -8.84 -5.39 1.29
N PHE A 1074 -9.61 -6.39 1.71
CA PHE A 1074 -9.36 -7.80 1.41
C PHE A 1074 -10.15 -8.33 0.21
N PHE A 1075 -11.13 -7.58 -0.31
CA PHE A 1075 -11.97 -8.03 -1.43
C PHE A 1075 -11.19 -8.20 -2.74
N GLY A 1076 -10.23 -7.31 -3.00
CA GLY A 1076 -9.40 -7.38 -4.21
C GLY A 1076 -8.50 -8.61 -4.23
N THR A 1077 -7.86 -8.95 -3.10
CA THR A 1077 -7.03 -10.15 -2.98
C THR A 1077 -7.85 -11.43 -2.85
N GLY A 1078 -9.02 -11.33 -2.22
CA GLY A 1078 -9.90 -12.45 -1.97
C GLY A 1078 -10.69 -12.94 -3.19
N ASN A 1079 -10.92 -12.09 -4.20
CA ASN A 1079 -11.80 -12.43 -5.33
C ASN A 1079 -11.13 -12.36 -6.71
N SER A 1080 -9.82 -12.10 -6.83
CA SER A 1080 -9.14 -12.09 -8.13
C SER A 1080 -8.69 -13.50 -8.57
N ALA A 1081 -9.05 -13.93 -9.78
CA ALA A 1081 -8.66 -15.24 -10.33
C ALA A 1081 -7.13 -15.40 -10.46
N SER A 1082 -6.43 -14.32 -10.82
CA SER A 1082 -4.96 -14.33 -10.97
C SER A 1082 -4.22 -14.51 -9.64
N ILE A 1083 -4.88 -14.24 -8.51
CA ILE A 1083 -4.28 -14.35 -7.18
C ILE A 1083 -4.33 -15.80 -6.68
N MET A 1084 -5.18 -16.68 -7.23
CA MET A 1084 -5.31 -18.06 -6.77
C MET A 1084 -3.99 -18.87 -6.87
N SER A 1085 -3.28 -18.76 -7.99
CA SER A 1085 -1.97 -19.42 -8.17
C SER A 1085 -0.87 -18.75 -7.34
N GLY A 1086 -0.88 -17.41 -7.28
CA GLY A 1086 0.06 -16.64 -6.46
C GLY A 1086 -0.11 -16.90 -4.97
N ARG A 1087 -1.33 -17.19 -4.51
CA ARG A 1087 -1.62 -17.51 -3.12
C ARG A 1087 -1.08 -18.89 -2.74
N ILE A 1088 -1.20 -19.90 -3.61
CA ILE A 1088 -0.50 -21.18 -3.43
C ILE A 1088 1.02 -20.96 -3.34
N ALA A 1089 1.60 -20.27 -4.31
CA ALA A 1089 3.06 -20.05 -4.35
C ALA A 1089 3.59 -19.17 -3.20
N TYR A 1090 2.72 -18.42 -2.53
CA TYR A 1090 3.06 -17.62 -1.35
C TYR A 1090 2.96 -18.44 -0.06
N THR A 1091 1.92 -19.26 0.05
CA THR A 1091 1.64 -20.07 1.24
C THR A 1091 2.62 -21.23 1.39
N PHE A 1092 2.92 -21.93 0.29
CA PHE A 1092 3.80 -23.11 0.23
C PHE A 1092 5.11 -22.73 -0.47
#